data_AF-A0A2T5LFC4-F1
#
_entry.id   AF-A0A2T5LFC4-F1
#
_cell.length_a   1.000
_cell.length_b   1.000
_cell.length_c   1.000
_cell.angle_alpha   90.00
_cell.angle_beta   90.00
_cell.angle_gamma   90.00
#
_symmetry.space_group_name_H-M   'P 1'
#
loop_
_entity.id
_entity.type
_entity.pdbx_description
1 polymer ?
#
loop_
_entity_poly.entity_id
_entity_poly.type
_entity_poly.pdbx_seq_one_letter_code
_entity_poly.pdbx_strand_id
1 'polypeptide(L)'
;MPLKRRLRSLVFRSLRLGFRLTPMPTATRDRLRQRFLARHADLVPAGPIGQAAATVSMRPYDHAAHRTLGYVERKHAPVPDPLPATVVAFYLPQFHPIPENDRWWGPGFTEWRNVTRALPQFEGHLQPKLPTDLGYYDLRLPQVMREQMTLAREYGVGAFCTYFYWFAGKTLLEAPLRQWLDDPSLDLPVCLCWANENWSRRWDGREEDLLISQKHSAEDDLAFIAYVAPYLRDARYLRVDGKPMLLVYRPGLLPEPRATATRWRTWCRENGIGEIHLAYVQSFDNVDPSSIGFDAAVAFPPNNTSLAPITATKRLINPDFAGQVLDWRELAKASVAAPEPSYLLYPGVNPGWDNEARRAGRGRSLVHATPRAFSSWTREAIALARRRAPTAPLVFVNAWNEWAEGAVLEPDTKYGYAWLEAIRRAFTAERAAPTRPCAVVHVWYVELLEEIVDAIRATGLPFRVVLTVPTEREDAVRRELARLSFEAELFVSPNRGRDILPFLKVAARLRDEGEDVVLKLHTKRSTHREDGGVWRMELLDRLAAPERAGAIVEAFATHADLGVVAPEGHVQPLSFYWGANAAHVAYLCALAGVPEPSTESDSFVAGSMFWCRLSALTPLVDAPLTESEFAPEAGQVDGTMAHAVERIVSLSASSLGFRTSTAASIMSEPEPAGPYAYARRS
;
A
#
# COMPACT_ATOMS: atom_id res chain seq x y z
N MET A 1 -25.70 -21.97 21.01
CA MET A 1 -24.88 -21.70 19.80
C MET A 1 -23.35 -21.73 20.00
N PRO A 2 -22.75 -21.22 21.11
CA PRO A 2 -21.29 -21.12 21.26
C PRO A 2 -20.54 -22.47 21.29
N LEU A 3 -21.15 -23.50 21.91
CA LEU A 3 -20.53 -24.83 22.09
C LEU A 3 -20.31 -25.56 20.75
N LYS A 4 -21.28 -25.47 19.82
CA LYS A 4 -21.16 -26.02 18.46
C LYS A 4 -20.04 -25.33 17.65
N ARG A 5 -19.86 -24.01 17.82
CA ARG A 5 -18.81 -23.24 17.13
C ARG A 5 -17.40 -23.57 17.65
N ARG A 6 -17.24 -23.72 18.96
CA ARG A 6 -15.96 -24.15 19.58
C ARG A 6 -15.59 -25.58 19.15
N LEU A 7 -16.56 -26.50 19.14
CA LEU A 7 -16.33 -27.88 18.71
C LEU A 7 -15.92 -27.97 17.22
N ARG A 8 -16.61 -27.24 16.32
CA ARG A 8 -16.22 -27.15 14.89
C ARG A 8 -14.81 -26.57 14.72
N SER A 9 -14.48 -25.52 15.47
CA SER A 9 -13.13 -24.93 15.44
C SER A 9 -12.06 -25.90 15.92
N LEU A 10 -12.32 -26.66 16.98
CA LEU A 10 -11.41 -27.68 17.50
C LEU A 10 -11.22 -28.80 16.47
N VAL A 11 -12.30 -29.36 15.92
CA VAL A 11 -12.26 -30.40 14.88
C VAL A 11 -11.48 -29.91 13.66
N PHE A 12 -11.75 -28.69 13.18
CA PHE A 12 -11.03 -28.12 12.04
C PHE A 12 -9.54 -27.91 12.35
N ARG A 13 -9.19 -27.40 13.53
CA ARG A 13 -7.77 -27.22 13.94
C ARG A 13 -7.05 -28.55 14.09
N SER A 14 -7.68 -29.57 14.67
CA SER A 14 -7.14 -30.91 14.80
C SER A 14 -6.95 -31.59 13.44
N LEU A 15 -7.91 -31.45 12.53
CA LEU A 15 -7.79 -31.94 11.16
C LEU A 15 -6.67 -31.20 10.40
N ARG A 16 -6.59 -29.87 10.53
CA ARG A 16 -5.52 -29.07 9.92
C ARG A 16 -4.14 -29.44 10.47
N LEU A 17 -4.04 -29.70 11.77
CA LEU A 17 -2.81 -30.16 12.41
C LEU A 17 -2.44 -31.57 11.92
N GLY A 18 -3.39 -32.51 11.91
CA GLY A 18 -3.20 -33.84 11.34
C GLY A 18 -2.70 -33.79 9.90
N PHE A 19 -3.33 -32.98 9.05
CA PHE A 19 -2.92 -32.75 7.67
C PHE A 19 -1.51 -32.15 7.51
N ARG A 20 -1.06 -31.32 8.47
CA ARG A 20 0.30 -30.76 8.49
C ARG A 20 1.32 -31.79 8.95
N LEU A 21 0.96 -32.66 9.88
CA LEU A 21 1.84 -33.68 10.45
C LEU A 21 1.97 -34.93 9.57
N THR A 22 1.01 -35.20 8.67
CA THR A 22 1.13 -36.32 7.74
C THR A 22 2.26 -36.06 6.71
N PRO A 23 3.26 -36.96 6.60
CA PRO A 23 4.29 -36.86 5.59
C PRO A 23 3.67 -37.17 4.22
N MET A 24 3.47 -36.13 3.42
CA MET A 24 2.98 -36.23 2.05
C MET A 24 3.53 -35.08 1.21
N PRO A 25 3.71 -35.28 -0.12
CA PRO A 25 4.10 -34.20 -1.02
C PRO A 25 3.14 -33.01 -0.93
N THR A 26 3.67 -31.78 -0.98
CA THR A 26 2.88 -30.55 -0.85
C THR A 26 1.71 -30.49 -1.85
N ALA A 27 1.94 -30.89 -3.11
CA ALA A 27 0.90 -30.96 -4.13
C ALA A 27 -0.25 -31.92 -3.76
N THR A 28 0.06 -33.07 -3.15
CA THR A 28 -0.96 -34.03 -2.66
C THR A 28 -1.73 -33.44 -1.48
N ARG A 29 -1.03 -32.78 -0.56
CA ARG A 29 -1.63 -32.11 0.59
C ARG A 29 -2.60 -31.02 0.16
N ASP A 30 -2.22 -30.19 -0.79
CA ASP A 30 -3.05 -29.09 -1.28
C ASP A 30 -4.28 -29.60 -2.03
N ARG A 31 -4.13 -30.65 -2.85
CA ARG A 31 -5.25 -31.30 -3.55
C ARG A 31 -6.26 -31.91 -2.58
N LEU A 32 -5.79 -32.59 -1.53
CA LEU A 32 -6.65 -33.15 -0.48
C LEU A 32 -7.32 -32.05 0.35
N ARG A 33 -6.59 -30.99 0.68
CA ARG A 33 -7.12 -29.81 1.38
C ARG A 33 -8.24 -29.14 0.57
N GLN A 34 -8.04 -28.93 -0.73
CA GLN A 34 -9.05 -28.36 -1.62
C GLN A 34 -10.31 -29.24 -1.67
N ARG A 35 -10.15 -30.56 -1.88
CA ARG A 35 -11.28 -31.50 -1.85
C ARG A 35 -12.03 -31.50 -0.51
N PHE A 36 -11.31 -31.43 0.62
CA PHE A 36 -11.91 -31.37 1.94
C PHE A 36 -12.70 -30.07 2.15
N LEU A 37 -12.11 -28.91 1.81
CA LEU A 37 -12.76 -27.61 1.94
C LEU A 37 -13.97 -27.46 1.00
N ALA A 38 -13.93 -28.07 -0.18
CA ALA A 38 -15.07 -28.12 -1.11
C ALA A 38 -16.24 -28.91 -0.51
N ARG A 39 -15.96 -30.03 0.17
CA ARG A 39 -16.99 -30.94 0.69
C ARG A 39 -17.49 -30.59 2.10
N HIS A 40 -16.69 -29.89 2.89
CA HIS A 40 -16.94 -29.61 4.32
C HIS A 40 -16.73 -28.13 4.69
N ALA A 41 -17.16 -27.22 3.83
CA ALA A 41 -17.04 -25.77 4.07
C ALA A 41 -17.72 -25.31 5.38
N ASP A 42 -18.75 -26.01 5.82
CA ASP A 42 -19.53 -25.76 7.05
C ASP A 42 -18.77 -26.10 8.35
N LEU A 43 -17.72 -26.92 8.25
CA LEU A 43 -16.80 -27.22 9.35
C LEU A 43 -15.72 -26.15 9.54
N VAL A 44 -15.52 -25.26 8.56
CA VAL A 44 -14.59 -24.13 8.70
C VAL A 44 -15.18 -23.17 9.73
N PRO A 45 -14.50 -22.93 10.87
CA PRO A 45 -15.02 -22.05 11.89
C PRO A 45 -15.18 -20.63 11.33
N ALA A 46 -16.33 -20.00 11.62
CA ALA A 46 -16.54 -18.59 11.30
C ALA A 46 -15.39 -17.77 11.90
N GLY A 47 -14.76 -16.94 11.07
CA GLY A 47 -13.58 -16.17 11.41
C GLY A 47 -13.79 -15.22 12.61
N PRO A 48 -12.71 -14.60 13.09
CA PRO A 48 -12.81 -13.54 14.08
C PRO A 48 -13.82 -12.48 13.62
N ILE A 49 -14.79 -12.15 14.47
CA ILE A 49 -15.78 -11.11 14.23
C ILE A 49 -15.13 -9.79 14.66
N GLY A 50 -15.30 -8.73 13.86
CA GLY A 50 -14.88 -7.39 14.27
C GLY A 50 -15.69 -6.86 15.45
N GLN A 51 -15.31 -5.70 15.93
CA GLN A 51 -15.95 -5.00 17.05
C GLN A 51 -17.15 -4.20 16.53
N ALA A 52 -18.18 -4.02 17.35
CA ALA A 52 -19.27 -3.10 16.99
C ALA A 52 -18.71 -1.70 16.76
N ALA A 53 -19.15 -1.01 15.69
CA ALA A 53 -18.77 0.39 15.48
C ALA A 53 -19.23 1.27 16.64
N ALA A 54 -18.49 2.34 16.86
CA ALA A 54 -18.97 3.45 17.67
C ALA A 54 -20.25 4.03 17.03
N THR A 55 -21.14 4.58 17.85
CA THR A 55 -22.39 5.21 17.39
C THR A 55 -22.17 6.44 16.50
N VAL A 56 -20.96 6.99 16.46
CA VAL A 56 -20.57 8.15 15.65
C VAL A 56 -19.43 7.73 14.74
N SER A 57 -19.61 7.89 13.42
CA SER A 57 -18.53 7.70 12.47
C SER A 57 -17.66 8.95 12.42
N MET A 58 -16.34 8.73 12.37
CA MET A 58 -15.36 9.81 12.33
C MET A 58 -15.11 10.31 10.90
N ARG A 59 -15.54 9.54 9.90
CA ARG A 59 -15.39 9.87 8.48
C ARG A 59 -16.52 10.83 8.06
N PRO A 60 -16.20 11.95 7.37
CA PRO A 60 -17.21 12.76 6.72
C PRO A 60 -17.98 11.97 5.64
N TYR A 61 -19.32 12.05 5.68
CA TYR A 61 -20.23 11.43 4.69
C TYR A 61 -20.68 12.43 3.62
N ASP A 62 -19.75 13.18 3.06
CA ASP A 62 -20.00 14.22 2.05
C ASP A 62 -19.50 13.81 0.66
N HIS A 63 -18.35 13.13 0.56
CA HIS A 63 -17.73 12.82 -0.73
C HIS A 63 -16.89 11.52 -0.69
N ALA A 64 -17.04 10.67 -1.72
CA ALA A 64 -16.33 9.39 -1.81
C ALA A 64 -14.87 9.52 -2.31
N ALA A 65 -14.58 10.60 -3.05
CA ALA A 65 -13.29 10.83 -3.72
C ALA A 65 -12.44 11.91 -3.00
N HIS A 66 -12.49 11.94 -1.66
CA HIS A 66 -11.52 12.72 -0.88
C HIS A 66 -10.10 12.20 -1.14
N ARG A 67 -9.19 13.14 -1.40
CA ARG A 67 -7.77 12.86 -1.62
C ARG A 67 -7.08 12.61 -0.29
N THR A 68 -6.21 11.60 -0.26
CA THR A 68 -5.37 11.34 0.90
C THR A 68 -4.23 12.36 0.97
N LEU A 69 -3.59 12.49 2.14
CA LEU A 69 -2.37 13.30 2.29
C LEU A 69 -1.23 12.78 1.41
N GLY A 70 -1.24 11.48 1.08
CA GLY A 70 -0.32 10.83 0.15
C GLY A 70 -0.72 10.95 -1.33
N TYR A 71 -1.70 11.78 -1.68
CA TYR A 71 -2.09 12.01 -3.07
C TYR A 71 -0.96 12.65 -3.88
N VAL A 72 -0.66 12.08 -5.03
CA VAL A 72 0.37 12.58 -5.94
C VAL A 72 -0.28 12.97 -7.27
N GLU A 73 -0.08 14.21 -7.69
CA GLU A 73 -0.42 14.66 -9.05
C GLU A 73 0.49 14.01 -10.09
N ARG A 74 0.03 13.93 -11.34
CA ARG A 74 0.86 13.42 -12.45
C ARG A 74 2.13 14.26 -12.55
N LYS A 75 3.28 13.59 -12.63
CA LYS A 75 4.59 14.23 -12.78
C LYS A 75 5.30 13.58 -13.95
N HIS A 76 5.84 14.40 -14.84
CA HIS A 76 6.75 13.95 -15.88
C HIS A 76 8.16 13.99 -15.32
N ALA A 77 8.75 12.82 -15.10
CA ALA A 77 10.12 12.67 -14.64
C ALA A 77 10.75 11.45 -15.34
N PRO A 78 12.05 11.50 -15.67
CA PRO A 78 12.69 10.39 -16.34
C PRO A 78 12.76 9.15 -15.44
N VAL A 79 12.65 7.99 -16.08
CA VAL A 79 13.06 6.69 -15.52
C VAL A 79 14.48 6.36 -16.02
N PRO A 80 15.25 5.52 -15.31
CA PRO A 80 16.54 5.07 -15.83
C PRO A 80 16.40 4.36 -17.18
N ASP A 81 17.35 4.59 -18.08
CA ASP A 81 17.46 3.90 -19.36
C ASP A 81 18.90 3.36 -19.52
N PRO A 82 19.12 2.04 -19.59
CA PRO A 82 18.11 0.99 -19.49
C PRO A 82 17.54 0.85 -18.07
N LEU A 83 16.30 0.34 -17.98
CA LEU A 83 15.69 -0.01 -16.69
C LEU A 83 16.50 -1.15 -16.01
N PRO A 84 16.70 -1.11 -14.67
CA PRO A 84 17.36 -2.18 -13.92
C PRO A 84 16.67 -3.55 -14.02
N ALA A 85 15.35 -3.56 -14.23
CA ALA A 85 14.53 -4.73 -14.50
C ALA A 85 13.28 -4.31 -15.28
N THR A 86 12.75 -5.19 -16.13
CA THR A 86 11.46 -4.99 -16.78
C THR A 86 10.34 -5.30 -15.78
N VAL A 87 9.59 -4.27 -15.40
CA VAL A 87 8.38 -4.43 -14.59
C VAL A 87 7.23 -4.82 -15.52
N VAL A 88 6.62 -5.99 -15.28
CA VAL A 88 5.53 -6.58 -16.06
C VAL A 88 4.25 -6.55 -15.25
N ALA A 89 3.27 -5.74 -15.63
CA ALA A 89 2.00 -5.65 -14.89
C ALA A 89 0.94 -6.59 -15.47
N PHE A 90 0.28 -7.40 -14.63
CA PHE A 90 -0.88 -8.18 -15.07
C PHE A 90 -2.00 -7.25 -15.54
N TYR A 91 -2.65 -7.60 -16.64
CA TYR A 91 -3.64 -6.77 -17.32
C TYR A 91 -4.96 -7.52 -17.52
N LEU A 92 -6.04 -6.96 -16.96
CA LEU A 92 -7.38 -7.52 -17.03
C LEU A 92 -8.14 -6.92 -18.22
N PRO A 93 -8.58 -7.73 -19.19
CA PRO A 93 -9.33 -7.23 -20.35
C PRO A 93 -10.83 -6.99 -20.06
N GLN A 94 -11.35 -7.33 -18.88
CA GLN A 94 -12.79 -7.32 -18.55
C GLN A 94 -13.42 -5.91 -18.29
N PHE A 95 -12.90 -4.88 -18.94
CA PHE A 95 -13.47 -3.53 -18.96
C PHE A 95 -14.11 -3.19 -20.31
N HIS A 96 -14.79 -4.17 -20.90
CA HIS A 96 -15.69 -3.98 -22.03
C HIS A 96 -16.80 -5.04 -22.00
N PRO A 97 -18.00 -4.73 -22.50
CA PRO A 97 -19.08 -5.71 -22.58
C PRO A 97 -18.81 -6.74 -23.69
N ILE A 98 -19.22 -7.98 -23.44
CA ILE A 98 -19.30 -9.03 -24.46
C ILE A 98 -20.67 -9.74 -24.35
N PRO A 99 -21.18 -10.33 -25.43
CA PRO A 99 -22.52 -10.94 -25.44
C PRO A 99 -22.72 -12.02 -24.35
N GLU A 100 -21.67 -12.78 -24.04
CA GLU A 100 -21.68 -13.80 -23.00
C GLU A 100 -21.88 -13.18 -21.62
N ASN A 101 -21.07 -12.17 -21.28
CA ASN A 101 -21.13 -11.49 -20.00
C ASN A 101 -22.49 -10.82 -19.78
N ASP A 102 -23.02 -10.18 -20.83
CA ASP A 102 -24.33 -9.53 -20.80
C ASP A 102 -25.46 -10.54 -20.54
N ARG A 103 -25.37 -11.75 -21.11
CA ARG A 103 -26.31 -12.84 -20.83
C ARG A 103 -26.20 -13.34 -19.39
N TRP A 104 -24.99 -13.39 -18.83
CA TRP A 104 -24.74 -14.01 -17.53
C TRP A 104 -24.99 -13.08 -16.34
N TRP A 105 -24.67 -11.78 -16.49
CA TRP A 105 -24.68 -10.77 -15.43
C TRP A 105 -25.54 -9.53 -15.74
N GLY A 106 -26.20 -9.51 -16.89
CA GLY A 106 -27.11 -8.46 -17.33
C GLY A 106 -26.46 -7.46 -18.29
N PRO A 107 -27.23 -6.79 -19.16
CA PRO A 107 -26.72 -5.96 -20.27
C PRO A 107 -25.65 -4.95 -19.85
N GLY A 108 -24.61 -4.80 -20.68
CA GLY A 108 -23.51 -3.87 -20.47
C GLY A 108 -22.61 -4.22 -19.28
N PHE A 109 -22.42 -5.51 -18.95
CA PHE A 109 -21.61 -5.89 -17.81
C PHE A 109 -20.12 -5.61 -18.07
N THR A 110 -19.51 -4.89 -17.13
CA THR A 110 -18.06 -4.76 -16.95
C THR A 110 -17.75 -4.81 -15.45
N GLU A 111 -16.48 -4.96 -15.09
CA GLU A 111 -16.06 -4.94 -13.69
C GLU A 111 -16.39 -3.61 -12.98
N TRP A 112 -16.61 -2.53 -13.71
CA TRP A 112 -17.10 -1.26 -13.15
C TRP A 112 -18.43 -1.40 -12.40
N ARG A 113 -19.30 -2.34 -12.80
CA ARG A 113 -20.56 -2.63 -12.07
C ARG A 113 -20.29 -3.12 -10.65
N ASN A 114 -19.22 -3.89 -10.44
CA ASN A 114 -18.84 -4.39 -9.12
C ASN A 114 -18.14 -3.28 -8.31
N VAL A 115 -17.20 -2.57 -8.93
CA VAL A 115 -16.40 -1.50 -8.31
C VAL A 115 -17.29 -0.39 -7.74
N THR A 116 -18.26 0.10 -8.53
CA THR A 116 -19.13 1.23 -8.14
C THR A 116 -20.11 0.90 -7.02
N ARG A 117 -20.37 -0.38 -6.74
CA ARG A 117 -21.29 -0.86 -5.70
C ARG A 117 -20.59 -1.17 -4.38
N ALA A 118 -19.25 -1.18 -4.35
CA ALA A 118 -18.50 -1.50 -3.15
C ALA A 118 -18.68 -0.41 -2.08
N LEU A 119 -18.90 -0.83 -0.83
CA LEU A 119 -19.04 0.06 0.32
C LEU A 119 -18.03 -0.32 1.40
N PRO A 120 -17.55 0.65 2.22
CA PRO A 120 -16.79 0.36 3.42
C PRO A 120 -17.52 -0.61 4.36
N GLN A 121 -16.85 -1.67 4.76
CA GLN A 121 -17.38 -2.65 5.72
C GLN A 121 -16.95 -2.38 7.16
N PHE A 122 -15.84 -1.66 7.35
CA PHE A 122 -15.24 -1.34 8.65
C PHE A 122 -14.53 0.01 8.59
N GLU A 123 -14.27 0.61 9.74
CA GLU A 123 -13.59 1.91 9.83
C GLU A 123 -12.20 1.83 9.20
N GLY A 124 -11.92 2.79 8.31
CA GLY A 124 -10.69 2.82 7.51
C GLY A 124 -10.67 1.92 6.28
N HIS A 125 -11.77 1.24 5.94
CA HIS A 125 -11.88 0.47 4.70
C HIS A 125 -11.97 1.41 3.49
N LEU A 126 -10.96 1.37 2.61
CA LEU A 126 -10.82 2.27 1.47
C LEU A 126 -11.70 1.89 0.25
N GLN A 127 -12.99 1.67 0.46
CA GLN A 127 -13.98 1.46 -0.61
C GLN A 127 -14.96 2.66 -0.71
N PRO A 128 -15.60 2.87 -1.88
CA PRO A 128 -15.20 2.32 -3.18
C PRO A 128 -13.83 2.85 -3.63
N LYS A 129 -13.08 2.08 -4.44
CA LYS A 129 -11.91 2.57 -5.18
C LYS A 129 -12.36 3.11 -6.54
N LEU A 130 -12.07 4.37 -6.83
CA LEU A 130 -12.57 5.06 -8.03
C LEU A 130 -11.42 5.56 -8.91
N PRO A 131 -11.51 5.44 -10.25
CA PRO A 131 -10.49 5.94 -11.17
C PRO A 131 -10.45 7.47 -11.24
N THR A 132 -9.31 8.04 -11.67
CA THR A 132 -9.21 9.47 -12.02
C THR A 132 -9.35 9.69 -13.53
N ASP A 133 -8.23 9.85 -14.22
CA ASP A 133 -8.14 10.54 -15.52
C ASP A 133 -8.65 9.66 -16.67
N LEU A 134 -8.48 8.34 -16.53
CA LEU A 134 -8.99 7.35 -17.49
C LEU A 134 -10.50 7.07 -17.31
N GLY A 135 -11.08 7.50 -16.19
CA GLY A 135 -12.49 7.29 -15.86
C GLY A 135 -12.93 5.82 -15.88
N TYR A 136 -14.24 5.60 -16.02
CA TYR A 136 -14.83 4.29 -16.20
C TYR A 136 -14.73 3.86 -17.68
N TYR A 137 -13.50 3.58 -18.12
CA TYR A 137 -13.19 3.36 -19.53
C TYR A 137 -13.83 2.09 -20.12
N ASP A 138 -13.86 2.05 -21.45
CA ASP A 138 -14.23 0.89 -22.27
C ASP A 138 -13.05 0.46 -23.15
N LEU A 139 -12.55 -0.77 -22.96
CA LEU A 139 -11.38 -1.29 -23.68
C LEU A 139 -11.65 -1.65 -25.16
N ARG A 140 -12.84 -1.37 -25.69
CA ARG A 140 -13.08 -1.35 -27.15
C ARG A 140 -12.51 -0.10 -27.80
N LEU A 141 -12.16 0.93 -27.02
CA LEU A 141 -11.57 2.17 -27.51
C LEU A 141 -10.03 2.05 -27.47
N PRO A 142 -9.34 2.04 -28.63
CA PRO A 142 -7.88 1.91 -28.68
C PRO A 142 -7.14 3.02 -27.93
N GLN A 143 -7.76 4.20 -27.84
CA GLN A 143 -7.22 5.35 -27.13
C GLN A 143 -6.97 5.06 -25.64
N VAL A 144 -7.81 4.25 -25.00
CA VAL A 144 -7.65 3.89 -23.59
C VAL A 144 -6.36 3.07 -23.40
N MET A 145 -6.15 2.06 -24.24
CA MET A 145 -4.94 1.25 -24.17
C MET A 145 -3.68 2.09 -24.49
N ARG A 146 -3.78 3.04 -25.44
CA ARG A 146 -2.69 3.99 -25.75
C ARG A 146 -2.32 4.85 -24.56
N GLU A 147 -3.29 5.38 -23.83
CA GLU A 147 -3.07 6.18 -22.61
C GLU A 147 -2.50 5.33 -21.48
N GLN A 148 -3.00 4.12 -21.28
CA GLN A 148 -2.46 3.17 -20.31
C GLN A 148 -0.99 2.81 -20.60
N MET A 149 -0.65 2.56 -21.87
CA MET A 149 0.72 2.28 -22.29
C MET A 149 1.65 3.49 -22.14
N THR A 150 1.13 4.69 -22.39
CA THR A 150 1.86 5.94 -22.17
C THR A 150 2.19 6.10 -20.69
N LEU A 151 1.20 5.91 -19.80
CA LEU A 151 1.41 5.94 -18.36
C LEU A 151 2.38 4.86 -17.88
N ALA A 152 2.26 3.63 -18.42
CA ALA A 152 3.16 2.54 -18.10
C ALA A 152 4.62 2.92 -18.38
N ARG A 153 4.91 3.45 -19.58
CA ARG A 153 6.26 3.90 -19.95
C ARG A 153 6.77 5.04 -19.08
N GLU A 154 5.96 6.07 -18.86
CA GLU A 154 6.33 7.25 -18.06
C GLU A 154 6.83 6.89 -16.65
N TYR A 155 6.31 5.80 -16.08
CA TYR A 155 6.64 5.36 -14.72
C TYR A 155 7.46 4.07 -14.67
N GLY A 156 7.88 3.53 -15.81
CA GLY A 156 8.81 2.41 -15.93
C GLY A 156 8.18 1.02 -15.81
N VAL A 157 6.87 0.89 -16.04
CA VAL A 157 6.24 -0.40 -16.35
C VAL A 157 6.53 -0.72 -17.82
N GLY A 158 7.35 -1.75 -18.04
CA GLY A 158 7.92 -2.07 -19.35
C GLY A 158 7.11 -3.04 -20.19
N ALA A 159 6.13 -3.75 -19.62
CA ALA A 159 5.26 -4.66 -20.36
C ALA A 159 3.95 -4.94 -19.62
N PHE A 160 2.94 -5.41 -20.38
CA PHE A 160 1.71 -5.97 -19.82
C PHE A 160 1.65 -7.50 -19.98
N CYS A 161 1.23 -8.20 -18.93
CA CYS A 161 0.88 -9.62 -18.98
C CYS A 161 -0.64 -9.73 -19.06
N THR A 162 -1.18 -9.83 -20.27
CA THR A 162 -2.64 -9.87 -20.46
C THR A 162 -3.19 -11.25 -20.13
N TYR A 163 -4.29 -11.29 -19.38
CA TYR A 163 -5.06 -12.52 -19.29
C TYR A 163 -5.62 -12.87 -20.66
N PHE A 164 -5.50 -14.14 -21.02
CA PHE A 164 -6.02 -14.69 -22.27
C PHE A 164 -7.00 -15.81 -21.95
N TYR A 165 -8.23 -15.71 -22.47
CA TYR A 165 -9.31 -16.64 -22.18
C TYR A 165 -9.64 -17.45 -23.43
N TRP A 166 -9.20 -18.71 -23.43
CA TRP A 166 -9.43 -19.68 -24.50
C TRP A 166 -10.10 -20.92 -23.93
N PHE A 167 -11.24 -21.30 -24.53
CA PHE A 167 -12.10 -22.40 -24.12
C PHE A 167 -12.29 -23.41 -25.25
N ALA A 168 -11.19 -24.00 -25.72
CA ALA A 168 -11.19 -25.03 -26.74
C ALA A 168 -11.90 -24.64 -28.05
N GLY A 169 -11.40 -23.60 -28.70
CA GLY A 169 -11.93 -23.07 -29.97
C GLY A 169 -12.74 -21.77 -29.83
N LYS A 170 -12.99 -21.32 -28.60
CA LYS A 170 -13.71 -20.08 -28.32
C LYS A 170 -12.88 -19.15 -27.44
N THR A 171 -12.68 -17.91 -27.91
CA THR A 171 -12.09 -16.84 -27.10
C THR A 171 -13.17 -16.01 -26.41
N LEU A 172 -12.83 -15.44 -25.26
CA LEU A 172 -13.61 -14.41 -24.58
C LEU A 172 -12.68 -13.22 -24.25
N LEU A 173 -13.23 -12.01 -24.26
CA LEU A 173 -12.51 -10.77 -23.89
C LEU A 173 -11.25 -10.42 -24.73
N GLU A 174 -11.10 -10.98 -25.92
CA GLU A 174 -9.88 -10.83 -26.74
C GLU A 174 -9.76 -9.47 -27.45
N ALA A 175 -10.85 -8.69 -27.50
CA ALA A 175 -10.91 -7.46 -28.29
C ALA A 175 -9.77 -6.45 -28.02
N PRO A 176 -9.33 -6.19 -26.77
CA PRO A 176 -8.22 -5.29 -26.51
C PRO A 176 -6.88 -5.83 -27.03
N LEU A 177 -6.68 -7.14 -26.94
CA LEU A 177 -5.47 -7.80 -27.44
C LEU A 177 -5.43 -7.83 -28.97
N ARG A 178 -6.58 -7.97 -29.64
CA ARG A 178 -6.69 -7.80 -31.10
C ARG A 178 -6.33 -6.39 -31.53
N GLN A 179 -6.85 -5.37 -30.83
CA GLN A 179 -6.46 -3.98 -31.09
C GLN A 179 -4.95 -3.78 -30.99
N TRP A 180 -4.29 -4.33 -29.97
CA TRP A 180 -2.83 -4.26 -29.85
C TRP A 180 -2.09 -4.88 -31.04
N LEU A 181 -2.55 -6.05 -31.51
CA LEU A 181 -1.96 -6.73 -32.66
C LEU A 181 -2.16 -5.94 -33.96
N ASP A 182 -3.36 -5.39 -34.16
CA ASP A 182 -3.75 -4.72 -35.39
C ASP A 182 -3.24 -3.27 -35.48
N ASP A 183 -2.99 -2.60 -34.35
CA ASP A 183 -2.48 -1.23 -34.26
C ASP A 183 -1.01 -1.21 -33.79
N PRO A 184 -0.04 -0.98 -34.70
CA PRO A 184 1.38 -0.92 -34.33
C PRO A 184 1.75 0.26 -33.42
N SER A 185 0.88 1.28 -33.29
CA SER A 185 1.08 2.39 -32.35
C SER A 185 0.83 2.00 -30.89
N LEU A 186 0.19 0.85 -30.64
CA LEU A 186 0.09 0.24 -29.31
C LEU A 186 1.37 -0.57 -29.07
N ASP A 187 2.44 0.13 -28.76
CA ASP A 187 3.83 -0.37 -28.87
C ASP A 187 4.44 -0.88 -27.55
N LEU A 188 3.71 -0.82 -26.43
CA LEU A 188 4.18 -1.45 -25.19
C LEU A 188 4.23 -2.97 -25.37
N PRO A 189 5.34 -3.65 -24.99
CA PRO A 189 5.41 -5.10 -25.04
C PRO A 189 4.32 -5.80 -24.23
N VAL A 190 3.86 -6.93 -24.75
CA VAL A 190 2.89 -7.80 -24.04
C VAL A 190 3.36 -9.24 -24.00
N CYS A 191 2.97 -9.98 -22.96
CA CYS A 191 2.93 -11.44 -22.94
C CYS A 191 1.53 -11.93 -22.56
N LEU A 192 1.23 -13.20 -22.85
CA LEU A 192 -0.06 -13.80 -22.52
C LEU A 192 0.04 -14.66 -21.26
N CYS A 193 -0.97 -14.56 -20.39
CA CYS A 193 -1.25 -15.53 -19.33
C CYS A 193 -2.57 -16.24 -19.63
N TRP A 194 -2.50 -17.49 -20.07
CA TRP A 194 -3.69 -18.30 -20.31
C TRP A 194 -4.38 -18.64 -18.98
N ALA A 195 -5.54 -18.04 -18.76
CA ALA A 195 -6.44 -18.34 -17.65
C ALA A 195 -7.16 -19.67 -17.93
N ASN A 196 -6.42 -20.77 -17.83
CA ASN A 196 -6.78 -22.11 -18.30
C ASN A 196 -7.74 -22.87 -17.36
N GLU A 197 -8.59 -22.14 -16.65
CA GLU A 197 -9.59 -22.68 -15.72
C GLU A 197 -11.01 -22.52 -16.27
N ASN A 198 -11.95 -23.26 -15.67
CA ASN A 198 -13.36 -23.09 -15.97
C ASN A 198 -13.83 -21.67 -15.62
N TRP A 199 -14.74 -21.11 -16.41
CA TRP A 199 -15.42 -19.89 -16.02
C TRP A 199 -16.69 -20.24 -15.23
N SER A 200 -16.76 -19.85 -13.96
CA SER A 200 -17.93 -20.03 -13.09
C SER A 200 -18.58 -18.69 -12.72
N ARG A 201 -19.87 -18.70 -12.41
CA ARG A 201 -20.62 -17.50 -11.98
C ARG A 201 -20.12 -16.94 -10.64
N ARG A 202 -19.60 -17.80 -9.76
CA ARG A 202 -18.91 -17.38 -8.54
C ARG A 202 -17.43 -17.17 -8.85
N TRP A 203 -16.92 -15.98 -8.49
CA TRP A 203 -15.50 -15.59 -8.58
C TRP A 203 -14.60 -16.32 -7.56
N ASP A 204 -14.93 -17.57 -7.21
CA ASP A 204 -14.25 -18.39 -6.21
C ASP A 204 -13.75 -19.74 -6.76
N GLY A 205 -13.91 -19.98 -8.07
CA GLY A 205 -13.44 -21.18 -8.76
C GLY A 205 -14.20 -22.45 -8.38
N ARG A 206 -15.41 -22.34 -7.81
CA ARG A 206 -16.26 -23.50 -7.46
C ARG A 206 -17.17 -23.90 -8.63
N GLU A 207 -17.33 -25.21 -8.82
CA GLU A 207 -17.94 -25.85 -10.00
C GLU A 207 -19.48 -25.79 -10.08
N GLU A 208 -20.17 -25.31 -9.04
CA GLU A 208 -21.64 -25.46 -8.95
C GLU A 208 -22.45 -24.52 -9.87
N ASP A 209 -21.82 -23.55 -10.55
CA ASP A 209 -22.47 -22.65 -11.54
C ASP A 209 -21.53 -22.37 -12.74
N LEU A 210 -21.18 -23.41 -13.50
CA LEU A 210 -20.30 -23.32 -14.67
C LEU A 210 -20.94 -22.51 -15.83
N LEU A 211 -20.28 -21.46 -16.30
CA LEU A 211 -20.70 -20.62 -17.43
C LEU A 211 -20.11 -21.11 -18.76
N ILE A 212 -18.81 -21.45 -18.76
CA ILE A 212 -18.13 -22.13 -19.87
C ILE A 212 -17.07 -23.09 -19.32
N SER A 213 -17.06 -24.32 -19.84
CA SER A 213 -16.10 -25.36 -19.44
C SER A 213 -14.79 -25.18 -20.19
N GLN A 214 -13.70 -25.38 -19.47
CA GLN A 214 -12.40 -25.64 -20.04
C GLN A 214 -12.22 -27.15 -20.29
N LYS A 215 -11.72 -27.50 -21.48
CA LYS A 215 -11.36 -28.86 -21.85
C LYS A 215 -9.91 -28.86 -22.31
N HIS A 216 -9.14 -29.84 -21.86
CA HIS A 216 -7.72 -29.97 -22.19
C HIS A 216 -7.51 -31.30 -22.92
N SER A 217 -6.95 -31.25 -24.13
CA SER A 217 -6.58 -32.42 -24.93
C SER A 217 -5.34 -32.11 -25.77
N ALA A 218 -4.71 -33.15 -26.35
CA ALA A 218 -3.56 -32.95 -27.23
C ALA A 218 -3.92 -32.12 -28.48
N GLU A 219 -5.15 -32.28 -28.98
CA GLU A 219 -5.70 -31.49 -30.08
C GLU A 219 -5.92 -30.03 -29.68
N ASP A 220 -6.47 -29.80 -28.48
CA ASP A 220 -6.64 -28.43 -27.96
C ASP A 220 -5.30 -27.73 -27.72
N ASP A 221 -4.29 -28.44 -27.22
CA ASP A 221 -2.95 -27.89 -27.04
C ASP A 221 -2.41 -27.32 -28.37
N LEU A 222 -2.57 -28.07 -29.47
CA LEU A 222 -2.15 -27.64 -30.81
C LEU A 222 -3.03 -26.51 -31.35
N ALA A 223 -4.34 -26.57 -31.13
CA ALA A 223 -5.26 -25.51 -31.54
C ALA A 223 -4.96 -24.19 -30.82
N PHE A 224 -4.73 -24.24 -29.51
CA PHE A 224 -4.38 -23.09 -28.69
C PHE A 224 -3.07 -22.45 -29.14
N ILE A 225 -1.98 -23.22 -29.27
CA ILE A 225 -0.68 -22.65 -29.66
C ILE A 225 -0.71 -22.07 -31.07
N ALA A 226 -1.42 -22.74 -31.99
CA ALA A 226 -1.64 -22.23 -33.34
C ALA A 226 -2.44 -20.93 -33.35
N TYR A 227 -3.42 -20.82 -32.45
CA TYR A 227 -4.25 -19.63 -32.33
C TYR A 227 -3.47 -18.41 -31.81
N VAL A 228 -2.64 -18.60 -30.78
CA VAL A 228 -1.85 -17.49 -30.20
C VAL A 228 -0.59 -17.16 -31.00
N ALA A 229 -0.24 -17.98 -31.99
CA ALA A 229 0.95 -17.82 -32.83
C ALA A 229 1.13 -16.43 -33.46
N PRO A 230 0.09 -15.73 -33.97
CA PRO A 230 0.24 -14.38 -34.49
C PRO A 230 0.81 -13.40 -33.45
N TYR A 231 0.38 -13.49 -32.19
CA TYR A 231 0.91 -12.68 -31.10
C TYR A 231 2.37 -13.04 -30.80
N LEU A 232 2.70 -14.33 -30.74
CA LEU A 232 4.07 -14.81 -30.45
C LEU A 232 5.07 -14.42 -31.55
N ARG A 233 4.60 -14.18 -32.78
CA ARG A 233 5.43 -13.71 -33.91
C ARG A 233 5.65 -12.20 -33.90
N ASP A 234 4.78 -11.43 -33.28
CA ASP A 234 4.92 -9.97 -33.26
C ASP A 234 6.27 -9.58 -32.64
N ALA A 235 6.95 -8.62 -33.27
CA ALA A 235 8.27 -8.17 -32.84
C ALA A 235 8.24 -7.44 -31.50
N ARG A 236 7.09 -6.85 -31.13
CA ARG A 236 6.86 -6.15 -29.86
C ARG A 236 6.61 -7.11 -28.70
N TYR A 237 6.33 -8.39 -28.97
CA TYR A 237 5.99 -9.36 -27.92
C TYR A 237 7.14 -9.52 -26.91
N LEU A 238 6.82 -9.63 -25.62
CA LEU A 238 7.83 -9.76 -24.56
C LEU A 238 8.64 -11.05 -24.72
N ARG A 239 9.96 -10.92 -24.71
CA ARG A 239 10.91 -12.02 -24.92
C ARG A 239 11.90 -12.14 -23.78
N VAL A 240 12.23 -13.38 -23.44
CA VAL A 240 13.32 -13.75 -22.51
C VAL A 240 14.40 -14.44 -23.34
N ASP A 241 15.58 -13.83 -23.42
CA ASP A 241 16.70 -14.30 -24.26
C ASP A 241 16.25 -14.61 -25.71
N GLY A 242 15.42 -13.72 -26.29
CA GLY A 242 14.86 -13.84 -27.64
C GLY A 242 13.62 -14.74 -27.79
N LYS A 243 13.28 -15.54 -26.77
CA LYS A 243 12.15 -16.48 -26.79
C LYS A 243 10.86 -15.77 -26.34
N PRO A 244 9.74 -15.83 -27.08
CA PRO A 244 8.49 -15.21 -26.65
C PRO A 244 7.97 -15.91 -25.39
N MET A 245 7.56 -15.10 -24.41
CA MET A 245 7.12 -15.58 -23.11
C MET A 245 5.64 -15.93 -23.08
N LEU A 246 5.29 -17.15 -22.68
CA LEU A 246 3.90 -17.60 -22.55
C LEU A 246 3.67 -18.16 -21.15
N LEU A 247 2.68 -17.62 -20.44
CA LEU A 247 2.31 -18.03 -19.09
C LEU A 247 1.06 -18.90 -19.10
N VAL A 248 1.02 -19.89 -18.21
CA VAL A 248 -0.19 -20.66 -17.87
C VAL A 248 -0.57 -20.39 -16.42
N TYR A 249 -1.84 -20.09 -16.17
CA TYR A 249 -2.30 -19.71 -14.84
C TYR A 249 -2.31 -20.89 -13.84
N ARG A 250 -2.77 -22.07 -14.28
CA ARG A 250 -2.89 -23.29 -13.48
C ARG A 250 -2.41 -24.52 -14.24
N PRO A 251 -1.10 -24.79 -14.30
CA PRO A 251 -0.57 -25.95 -15.02
C PRO A 251 -1.08 -27.28 -14.47
N GLY A 252 -1.51 -27.34 -13.21
CA GLY A 252 -2.07 -28.56 -12.60
C GLY A 252 -3.41 -29.03 -13.21
N LEU A 253 -4.05 -28.21 -14.06
CA LEU A 253 -5.26 -28.60 -14.80
C LEU A 253 -4.96 -29.31 -16.13
N LEU A 254 -3.72 -29.24 -16.62
CA LEU A 254 -3.31 -29.95 -17.83
C LEU A 254 -3.15 -31.44 -17.51
N PRO A 255 -3.70 -32.35 -18.33
CA PRO A 255 -3.57 -33.79 -18.09
C PRO A 255 -2.11 -34.26 -18.07
N GLU A 256 -1.30 -33.77 -19.01
CA GLU A 256 0.11 -34.11 -19.17
C GLU A 256 0.92 -32.85 -19.50
N PRO A 257 1.21 -31.98 -18.52
CA PRO A 257 1.76 -30.65 -18.79
C PRO A 257 3.12 -30.68 -19.51
N ARG A 258 3.96 -31.69 -19.24
CA ARG A 258 5.24 -31.88 -19.96
C ARG A 258 5.03 -32.24 -21.43
N ALA A 259 4.02 -33.07 -21.72
CA ALA A 259 3.68 -33.41 -23.11
C ALA A 259 3.08 -32.20 -23.83
N THR A 260 2.22 -31.44 -23.17
CA THR A 260 1.69 -30.15 -23.67
C THR A 260 2.81 -29.18 -24.02
N ALA A 261 3.75 -28.94 -23.10
CA ALA A 261 4.92 -28.10 -23.34
C ALA A 261 5.75 -28.57 -24.54
N THR A 262 5.94 -29.89 -24.69
CA THR A 262 6.66 -30.49 -25.81
C THR A 262 5.93 -30.25 -27.15
N ARG A 263 4.60 -30.42 -27.17
CA ARG A 263 3.76 -30.13 -28.35
C ARG A 263 3.89 -28.67 -28.76
N TRP A 264 3.74 -27.73 -27.82
CA TRP A 264 3.85 -26.30 -28.09
C TRP A 264 5.21 -25.90 -28.66
N ARG A 265 6.30 -26.34 -28.02
CA ARG A 265 7.65 -26.04 -28.52
C ARG A 265 7.88 -26.60 -29.93
N THR A 266 7.45 -27.84 -30.17
CA THR A 266 7.59 -28.48 -31.49
C THR A 266 6.83 -27.72 -32.55
N TRP A 267 5.56 -27.42 -32.29
CA TRP A 267 4.73 -26.65 -33.19
C TRP A 267 5.33 -25.26 -33.47
N CYS A 268 5.80 -24.54 -32.45
CA CYS A 268 6.43 -23.22 -32.61
C CYS A 268 7.70 -23.26 -33.47
N ARG A 269 8.57 -24.27 -33.28
CA ARG A 269 9.77 -24.45 -34.11
C ARG A 269 9.41 -24.72 -35.57
N GLU A 270 8.45 -25.60 -35.82
CA GLU A 270 8.01 -25.99 -37.16
C GLU A 270 7.27 -24.86 -37.90
N ASN A 271 6.70 -23.90 -37.17
CA ASN A 271 5.88 -22.81 -37.72
C ASN A 271 6.57 -21.42 -37.63
N GLY A 272 7.91 -21.39 -37.54
CA GLY A 272 8.72 -20.18 -37.68
C GLY A 272 8.74 -19.24 -36.47
N ILE A 273 8.26 -19.68 -35.29
CA ILE A 273 8.39 -18.91 -34.04
C ILE A 273 9.72 -19.22 -33.34
N GLY A 274 10.22 -20.45 -33.50
CA GLY A 274 11.42 -20.92 -32.81
C GLY A 274 11.11 -21.45 -31.40
N GLU A 275 12.05 -21.25 -30.47
CA GLU A 275 11.85 -21.60 -29.06
C GLU A 275 10.98 -20.58 -28.32
N ILE A 276 10.25 -21.05 -27.32
CA ILE A 276 9.38 -20.23 -26.45
C ILE A 276 9.83 -20.31 -24.99
N HIS A 277 9.54 -19.28 -24.19
CA HIS A 277 9.78 -19.28 -22.75
C HIS A 277 8.47 -19.56 -22.02
N LEU A 278 8.33 -20.78 -21.49
CA LEU A 278 7.12 -21.22 -20.79
C LEU A 278 7.26 -20.92 -19.30
N ALA A 279 6.32 -20.17 -18.77
CA ALA A 279 6.23 -19.90 -17.33
C ALA A 279 4.84 -20.21 -16.80
N TYR A 280 4.71 -20.28 -15.48
CA TYR A 280 3.40 -20.42 -14.85
C TYR A 280 3.27 -19.52 -13.63
N VAL A 281 2.03 -19.15 -13.31
CA VAL A 281 1.72 -18.28 -12.18
C VAL A 281 1.59 -19.11 -10.91
N GLN A 282 2.29 -18.75 -9.84
CA GLN A 282 2.15 -19.38 -8.52
C GLN A 282 0.89 -18.91 -7.79
N SER A 283 -0.26 -19.09 -8.43
CA SER A 283 -1.59 -18.74 -7.92
C SER A 283 -2.15 -19.84 -7.01
N PHE A 284 -2.11 -21.09 -7.46
CA PHE A 284 -2.57 -22.28 -6.73
C PHE A 284 -1.53 -23.41 -6.71
N ASP A 285 -0.68 -23.45 -7.72
CA ASP A 285 0.37 -24.46 -7.90
C ASP A 285 1.73 -23.90 -7.44
N ASN A 286 2.58 -24.77 -6.90
CA ASN A 286 3.95 -24.45 -6.49
C ASN A 286 4.86 -25.66 -6.76
N VAL A 287 4.95 -26.05 -8.03
CA VAL A 287 5.76 -27.17 -8.52
C VAL A 287 7.03 -26.66 -9.17
N ASP A 288 8.09 -27.46 -9.21
CA ASP A 288 9.28 -27.12 -9.99
C ASP A 288 8.91 -27.03 -11.49
N PRO A 289 9.12 -25.89 -12.18
CA PRO A 289 8.79 -25.74 -13.60
C PRO A 289 9.39 -26.83 -14.50
N SER A 290 10.60 -27.30 -14.20
CA SER A 290 11.29 -28.31 -15.00
C SER A 290 10.58 -29.67 -14.98
N SER A 291 9.87 -29.98 -13.88
CA SER A 291 9.08 -31.20 -13.74
C SER A 291 7.91 -31.25 -14.71
N ILE A 292 7.40 -30.09 -15.12
CA ILE A 292 6.27 -29.93 -16.05
C ILE A 292 6.69 -29.45 -17.45
N GLY A 293 7.99 -29.37 -17.74
CA GLY A 293 8.52 -28.94 -19.04
C GLY A 293 8.52 -27.42 -19.27
N PHE A 294 8.38 -26.64 -18.19
CA PHE A 294 8.38 -25.18 -18.20
C PHE A 294 9.76 -24.66 -17.77
N ASP A 295 10.06 -23.41 -18.12
CA ASP A 295 11.34 -22.75 -17.84
C ASP A 295 11.35 -22.02 -16.49
N ALA A 296 10.21 -21.44 -16.09
CA ALA A 296 10.15 -20.58 -14.91
C ALA A 296 8.78 -20.61 -14.21
N ALA A 297 8.76 -20.08 -12.99
CA ALA A 297 7.56 -19.70 -12.27
C ALA A 297 7.50 -18.18 -12.08
N VAL A 298 6.31 -17.64 -11.84
CA VAL A 298 6.06 -16.23 -11.52
C VAL A 298 5.35 -16.14 -10.17
N ALA A 299 5.94 -15.45 -9.21
CA ALA A 299 5.29 -15.20 -7.93
C ALA A 299 4.05 -14.30 -8.12
N PHE A 300 2.96 -14.60 -7.40
CA PHE A 300 1.67 -13.93 -7.60
C PHE A 300 1.03 -13.55 -6.26
N PRO A 301 1.64 -12.65 -5.47
CA PRO A 301 1.06 -12.24 -4.20
C PRO A 301 -0.34 -11.62 -4.40
N PRO A 302 -1.30 -11.86 -3.47
CA PRO A 302 -1.13 -12.43 -2.14
C PRO A 302 -1.20 -13.97 -2.08
N ASN A 303 -1.21 -14.66 -3.22
CA ASN A 303 -1.35 -16.11 -3.25
C ASN A 303 -0.13 -16.81 -2.61
N ASN A 304 -0.32 -18.07 -2.24
CA ASN A 304 0.68 -18.90 -1.55
C ASN A 304 1.24 -18.33 -0.23
N THR A 305 0.65 -17.26 0.31
CA THR A 305 1.02 -16.69 1.60
C THR A 305 -0.08 -16.91 2.64
N SER A 306 0.29 -17.44 3.81
CA SER A 306 -0.62 -17.64 4.94
C SER A 306 -0.44 -16.56 5.98
N LEU A 307 -1.42 -15.67 6.11
CA LEU A 307 -1.39 -14.54 7.05
C LEU A 307 -2.41 -14.73 8.17
N ALA A 308 -2.10 -14.18 9.35
CA ALA A 308 -3.04 -14.14 10.47
C ALA A 308 -4.08 -13.02 10.24
N PRO A 309 -5.38 -13.32 10.38
CA PRO A 309 -6.41 -12.29 10.27
C PRO A 309 -6.35 -11.31 11.43
N ILE A 310 -6.47 -10.02 11.12
CA ILE A 310 -6.64 -8.92 12.06
C ILE A 310 -8.09 -8.45 12.14
N THR A 311 -9.06 -9.21 11.58
CA THR A 311 -10.48 -8.83 11.55
C THR A 311 -11.03 -8.45 12.93
N ALA A 312 -10.62 -9.14 14.00
CA ALA A 312 -11.09 -8.88 15.37
C ALA A 312 -10.69 -7.50 15.91
N THR A 313 -9.69 -6.86 15.32
CA THR A 313 -9.23 -5.52 15.73
C THR A 313 -9.98 -4.41 14.98
N LYS A 314 -10.85 -4.75 14.03
CA LYS A 314 -11.55 -3.78 13.18
C LYS A 314 -12.91 -3.45 13.76
N ARG A 315 -13.26 -2.16 13.76
CA ARG A 315 -14.59 -1.65 14.13
C ARG A 315 -15.47 -1.70 12.88
N LEU A 316 -16.54 -2.49 12.93
CA LEU A 316 -17.39 -2.80 11.78
C LEU A 316 -18.44 -1.72 11.55
N ILE A 317 -18.46 -1.16 10.35
CA ILE A 317 -19.54 -0.29 9.86
C ILE A 317 -20.74 -1.17 9.48
N ASN A 318 -20.48 -2.27 8.76
CA ASN A 318 -21.47 -3.30 8.49
C ASN A 318 -21.40 -4.37 9.59
N PRO A 319 -22.39 -4.45 10.51
CA PRO A 319 -22.39 -5.45 11.58
C PRO A 319 -22.46 -6.90 11.06
N ASP A 320 -22.94 -7.11 9.83
CA ASP A 320 -23.06 -8.41 9.19
C ASP A 320 -21.80 -8.81 8.39
N PHE A 321 -20.72 -8.02 8.46
CA PHE A 321 -19.48 -8.33 7.79
C PHE A 321 -18.92 -9.69 8.25
N ALA A 322 -18.78 -10.61 7.31
CA ALA A 322 -18.29 -11.97 7.50
C ALA A 322 -17.03 -12.26 6.66
N GLY A 323 -16.36 -11.20 6.20
CA GLY A 323 -15.11 -11.29 5.44
C GLY A 323 -13.87 -11.44 6.32
N GLN A 324 -12.70 -11.30 5.69
CA GLN A 324 -11.40 -11.42 6.34
C GLN A 324 -10.57 -10.16 6.12
N VAL A 325 -10.03 -9.59 7.19
CA VAL A 325 -9.07 -8.48 7.12
C VAL A 325 -7.70 -8.99 7.51
N LEU A 326 -6.70 -8.65 6.70
CA LEU A 326 -5.30 -9.04 6.86
C LEU A 326 -4.41 -7.80 6.79
N ASP A 327 -3.21 -7.91 7.35
CA ASP A 327 -2.20 -6.86 7.26
C ASP A 327 -1.36 -7.07 5.99
N TRP A 328 -1.35 -6.09 5.10
CA TRP A 328 -0.55 -6.12 3.88
C TRP A 328 0.96 -6.06 4.17
N ARG A 329 1.36 -5.41 5.26
CA ARG A 329 2.79 -5.27 5.62
C ARG A 329 3.41 -6.64 5.91
N GLU A 330 2.63 -7.53 6.52
CA GLU A 330 3.05 -8.91 6.77
C GLU A 330 3.14 -9.75 5.49
N LEU A 331 2.32 -9.45 4.46
CA LEU A 331 2.49 -10.04 3.12
C LEU A 331 3.83 -9.66 2.51
N ALA A 332 4.15 -8.36 2.48
CA ALA A 332 5.37 -7.85 1.88
C ALA A 332 6.60 -8.43 2.61
N LYS A 333 6.62 -8.38 3.96
CA LYS A 333 7.68 -8.98 4.78
C LYS A 333 7.85 -10.47 4.51
N ALA A 334 6.76 -11.24 4.50
CA ALA A 334 6.81 -12.68 4.25
C ALA A 334 7.32 -13.01 2.84
N SER A 335 6.98 -12.18 1.85
CA SER A 335 7.43 -12.36 0.46
C SER A 335 8.93 -12.08 0.31
N VAL A 336 9.45 -11.02 0.97
CA VAL A 336 10.89 -10.70 0.97
C VAL A 336 11.70 -11.74 1.74
N ALA A 337 11.17 -12.25 2.86
CA ALA A 337 11.84 -13.26 3.68
C ALA A 337 11.69 -14.70 3.15
N ALA A 338 10.91 -14.91 2.08
CA ALA A 338 10.68 -16.25 1.54
C ALA A 338 11.99 -16.87 1.02
N PRO A 339 12.26 -18.16 1.29
CA PRO A 339 13.45 -18.81 0.78
C PRO A 339 13.41 -18.88 -0.74
N GLU A 340 14.55 -18.62 -1.38
CA GLU A 340 14.68 -18.74 -2.83
C GLU A 340 14.56 -20.21 -3.26
N PRO A 341 13.70 -20.55 -4.25
CA PRO A 341 13.62 -21.90 -4.79
C PRO A 341 14.85 -22.25 -5.64
N SER A 342 15.04 -23.55 -5.88
CA SER A 342 16.10 -24.09 -6.74
C SER A 342 15.90 -23.77 -8.23
N TYR A 343 14.69 -23.41 -8.64
CA TYR A 343 14.33 -23.06 -10.00
C TYR A 343 14.21 -21.54 -10.19
N LEU A 344 14.08 -21.09 -11.44
CA LEU A 344 13.84 -19.69 -11.74
C LEU A 344 12.42 -19.28 -11.33
N LEU A 345 12.33 -18.41 -10.33
CA LEU A 345 11.09 -17.76 -9.90
C LEU A 345 11.26 -16.26 -10.13
N TYR A 346 10.50 -15.70 -11.07
CA TYR A 346 10.42 -14.25 -11.22
C TYR A 346 9.66 -13.68 -10.01
N PRO A 347 10.23 -12.67 -9.32
CA PRO A 347 9.59 -12.07 -8.18
C PRO A 347 8.31 -11.33 -8.57
N GLY A 348 7.36 -11.30 -7.63
CA GLY A 348 6.05 -10.71 -7.80
C GLY A 348 5.73 -9.78 -6.64
N VAL A 349 5.08 -8.65 -6.92
CA VAL A 349 4.62 -7.67 -5.94
C VAL A 349 3.17 -7.26 -6.21
N ASN A 350 2.49 -6.63 -5.25
CA ASN A 350 1.17 -6.01 -5.48
C ASN A 350 1.05 -4.67 -4.73
N PRO A 351 0.31 -3.67 -5.27
CA PRO A 351 0.08 -2.40 -4.57
C PRO A 351 -0.99 -2.51 -3.48
N GLY A 352 -1.73 -3.61 -3.43
CA GLY A 352 -2.78 -3.87 -2.47
C GLY A 352 -3.64 -5.06 -2.92
N TRP A 353 -4.58 -5.48 -2.08
CA TRP A 353 -5.55 -6.51 -2.44
C TRP A 353 -6.83 -6.38 -1.62
N ASP A 354 -7.98 -6.29 -2.27
CA ASP A 354 -9.30 -6.17 -1.66
C ASP A 354 -10.41 -6.54 -2.65
N ASN A 355 -10.99 -7.72 -2.47
CA ASN A 355 -12.05 -8.22 -3.36
C ASN A 355 -13.48 -7.99 -2.82
N GLU A 356 -13.67 -7.01 -1.94
CA GLU A 356 -14.97 -6.60 -1.43
C GLU A 356 -15.97 -6.27 -2.56
N ALA A 357 -15.51 -5.65 -3.65
CA ALA A 357 -16.35 -5.34 -4.82
C ALA A 357 -16.95 -6.59 -5.47
N ARG A 358 -16.22 -7.72 -5.51
CA ARG A 358 -16.72 -9.00 -6.02
C ARG A 358 -17.50 -9.80 -4.96
N ARG A 359 -17.28 -9.53 -3.67
CA ARG A 359 -17.80 -10.33 -2.55
C ARG A 359 -18.32 -9.47 -1.41
N ALA A 360 -19.31 -8.64 -1.69
CA ALA A 360 -19.88 -7.71 -0.71
C ALA A 360 -20.20 -8.39 0.65
N GLY A 361 -19.70 -7.81 1.74
CA GLY A 361 -19.82 -8.30 3.11
C GLY A 361 -19.00 -9.55 3.44
N ARG A 362 -18.29 -10.12 2.47
CA ARG A 362 -17.55 -11.40 2.58
C ARG A 362 -16.17 -11.34 1.90
N GLY A 363 -15.69 -10.15 1.58
CA GLY A 363 -14.40 -9.92 0.93
C GLY A 363 -13.22 -10.31 1.81
N ARG A 364 -12.06 -10.44 1.16
CA ARG A 364 -10.75 -10.55 1.79
C ARG A 364 -9.99 -9.26 1.45
N SER A 365 -9.68 -8.48 2.47
CA SER A 365 -9.04 -7.17 2.34
C SER A 365 -7.70 -7.16 3.05
N LEU A 366 -6.64 -6.79 2.33
CA LEU A 366 -5.31 -6.53 2.86
C LEU A 366 -5.18 -5.02 3.07
N VAL A 367 -5.22 -4.60 4.33
CA VAL A 367 -5.12 -3.18 4.71
C VAL A 367 -3.68 -2.79 5.02
N HIS A 368 -3.42 -1.49 5.19
CA HIS A 368 -2.11 -0.93 5.54
C HIS A 368 -1.05 -1.02 4.43
N ALA A 369 -1.48 -1.25 3.19
CA ALA A 369 -0.63 -1.02 2.02
C ALA A 369 -0.41 0.49 1.82
N THR A 370 0.84 0.89 1.56
CA THR A 370 1.19 2.29 1.28
C THR A 370 2.10 2.37 0.05
N PRO A 371 2.05 3.45 -0.74
CA PRO A 371 2.94 3.61 -1.90
C PRO A 371 4.43 3.50 -1.53
N ARG A 372 4.82 4.03 -0.37
CA ARG A 372 6.20 3.94 0.13
C ARG A 372 6.64 2.50 0.39
N ALA A 373 5.83 1.74 1.14
CA ALA A 373 6.14 0.34 1.44
C ALA A 373 6.12 -0.54 0.17
N PHE A 374 5.23 -0.24 -0.77
CA PHE A 374 5.20 -0.87 -2.09
C PHE A 374 6.46 -0.57 -2.91
N SER A 375 6.96 0.68 -2.87
CA SER A 375 8.22 1.06 -3.50
C SER A 375 9.41 0.28 -2.94
N SER A 376 9.52 0.15 -1.62
CA SER A 376 10.56 -0.65 -0.96
C SER A 376 10.47 -2.12 -1.34
N TRP A 377 9.28 -2.74 -1.33
CA TRP A 377 9.14 -4.13 -1.75
C TRP A 377 9.47 -4.34 -3.23
N THR A 378 9.07 -3.41 -4.10
CA THR A 378 9.40 -3.44 -5.52
C THR A 378 10.91 -3.34 -5.75
N ARG A 379 11.62 -2.51 -4.98
CA ARG A 379 13.08 -2.41 -5.04
C ARG A 379 13.76 -3.73 -4.69
N GLU A 380 13.32 -4.40 -3.62
CA GLU A 380 13.81 -5.73 -3.24
C GLU A 380 13.55 -6.76 -4.35
N ALA A 381 12.36 -6.72 -4.96
CA ALA A 381 12.02 -7.57 -6.10
C ALA A 381 12.92 -7.30 -7.32
N ILE A 382 13.23 -6.04 -7.63
CA ILE A 382 14.18 -5.66 -8.70
C ILE A 382 15.58 -6.21 -8.38
N ALA A 383 16.06 -6.05 -7.15
CA ALA A 383 17.37 -6.57 -6.74
C ALA A 383 17.44 -8.10 -6.87
N LEU A 384 16.38 -8.81 -6.46
CA LEU A 384 16.26 -10.25 -6.61
C LEU A 384 16.22 -10.68 -8.09
N ALA A 385 15.42 -10.01 -8.92
CA ALA A 385 15.32 -10.30 -10.35
C ALA A 385 16.68 -10.16 -11.06
N ARG A 386 17.42 -9.07 -10.77
CA ARG A 386 18.77 -8.83 -11.31
C ARG A 386 19.77 -9.90 -10.92
N ARG A 387 19.68 -10.41 -9.69
CA ARG A 387 20.54 -11.51 -9.22
C ARG A 387 20.20 -12.84 -9.89
N ARG A 388 18.91 -13.14 -10.05
CA ARG A 388 18.42 -14.48 -10.48
C ARG A 388 18.36 -14.64 -11.99
N ALA A 389 18.10 -13.56 -12.73
CA ALA A 389 17.96 -13.55 -14.18
C ALA A 389 18.72 -12.35 -14.77
N PRO A 390 20.07 -12.32 -14.72
CA PRO A 390 20.85 -11.15 -15.10
C PRO A 390 20.73 -10.75 -16.58
N THR A 391 20.37 -11.68 -17.47
CA THR A 391 20.17 -11.39 -18.90
C THR A 391 18.78 -10.85 -19.24
N ALA A 392 17.78 -11.16 -18.41
CA ALA A 392 16.39 -10.75 -18.58
C ALA A 392 15.69 -10.59 -17.22
N PRO A 393 16.07 -9.58 -16.42
CA PRO A 393 15.50 -9.39 -15.09
C PRO A 393 14.05 -8.91 -15.20
N LEU A 394 13.10 -9.77 -14.84
CA LEU A 394 11.67 -9.45 -14.82
C LEU A 394 11.14 -9.38 -13.40
N VAL A 395 10.26 -8.40 -13.13
CA VAL A 395 9.48 -8.30 -11.89
C VAL A 395 8.00 -8.21 -12.28
N PHE A 396 7.16 -9.08 -11.73
CA PHE A 396 5.74 -9.07 -12.02
C PHE A 396 4.96 -8.24 -10.99
N VAL A 397 3.95 -7.49 -11.43
CA VAL A 397 3.04 -6.74 -10.55
C VAL A 397 1.63 -7.21 -10.76
N ASN A 398 0.98 -7.64 -9.69
CA ASN A 398 -0.45 -7.92 -9.64
C ASN A 398 -1.17 -6.69 -9.04
N ALA A 399 -1.75 -5.77 -9.81
CA ALA A 399 -1.88 -5.74 -11.27
C ALA A 399 -1.88 -4.29 -11.78
N TRP A 400 -1.98 -4.10 -13.10
CA TRP A 400 -2.26 -2.80 -13.71
C TRP A 400 -3.65 -2.31 -13.29
N ASN A 401 -4.70 -3.09 -13.58
CA ASN A 401 -6.10 -2.66 -13.53
C ASN A 401 -7.07 -3.68 -12.90
N GLU A 402 -6.68 -4.49 -11.91
CA GLU A 402 -7.62 -5.37 -11.18
C GLU A 402 -8.47 -4.58 -10.17
N TRP A 403 -9.34 -3.69 -10.67
CA TRP A 403 -10.14 -2.77 -9.86
C TRP A 403 -11.05 -3.46 -8.86
N ALA A 404 -11.71 -4.55 -9.25
CA ALA A 404 -12.63 -5.27 -8.38
C ALA A 404 -11.93 -6.15 -7.33
N GLU A 405 -10.61 -6.32 -7.43
CA GLU A 405 -9.75 -6.93 -6.42
C GLU A 405 -8.81 -5.92 -5.76
N GLY A 406 -9.01 -4.62 -6.01
CA GLY A 406 -8.29 -3.53 -5.37
C GLY A 406 -6.77 -3.50 -5.62
N ALA A 407 -6.27 -4.34 -6.54
CA ALA A 407 -4.87 -4.51 -6.89
C ALA A 407 -4.56 -3.69 -8.16
N VAL A 408 -4.46 -2.37 -7.98
CA VAL A 408 -4.48 -1.41 -9.09
C VAL A 408 -3.25 -0.51 -9.01
N LEU A 409 -2.50 -0.43 -10.11
CA LEU A 409 -1.48 0.59 -10.33
C LEU A 409 -2.04 1.85 -10.99
N GLU A 410 -3.13 1.72 -11.77
CA GLU A 410 -3.79 2.87 -12.39
C GLU A 410 -4.14 3.97 -11.37
N PRO A 411 -4.07 5.26 -11.77
CA PRO A 411 -4.39 6.36 -10.88
C PRO A 411 -5.81 6.30 -10.30
N ASP A 412 -5.90 6.46 -8.98
CA ASP A 412 -7.16 6.44 -8.23
C ASP A 412 -7.42 7.78 -7.52
N THR A 413 -8.67 8.05 -7.16
CA THR A 413 -9.06 9.34 -6.56
C THR A 413 -8.44 9.64 -5.20
N LYS A 414 -7.96 8.62 -4.48
CA LYS A 414 -7.38 8.74 -3.13
C LYS A 414 -5.89 9.02 -3.18
N TYR A 415 -5.15 8.33 -4.03
CA TYR A 415 -3.69 8.39 -4.11
C TYR A 415 -3.16 9.06 -5.39
N GLY A 416 -4.02 9.31 -6.38
CA GLY A 416 -3.61 9.83 -7.68
C GLY A 416 -2.57 8.90 -8.30
N TYR A 417 -1.42 9.46 -8.64
CA TYR A 417 -0.30 8.77 -9.30
C TYR A 417 0.68 8.10 -8.32
N ALA A 418 0.39 8.06 -7.01
CA ALA A 418 1.37 7.62 -6.01
C ALA A 418 1.86 6.18 -6.20
N TRP A 419 1.00 5.26 -6.67
CA TRP A 419 1.39 3.86 -6.94
C TRP A 419 2.35 3.74 -8.13
N LEU A 420 2.13 4.51 -9.19
CA LEU A 420 3.05 4.59 -10.33
C LEU A 420 4.37 5.28 -9.95
N GLU A 421 4.27 6.35 -9.17
CA GLU A 421 5.44 7.04 -8.60
C GLU A 421 6.28 6.11 -7.70
N ALA A 422 5.64 5.19 -6.98
CA ALA A 422 6.33 4.16 -6.20
C ALA A 422 7.15 3.19 -7.06
N ILE A 423 6.65 2.80 -8.25
CA ILE A 423 7.44 2.02 -9.23
C ILE A 423 8.66 2.84 -9.68
N ARG A 424 8.46 4.09 -10.10
CA ARG A 424 9.54 4.97 -10.54
C ARG A 424 10.64 5.10 -9.49
N ARG A 425 10.26 5.31 -8.22
CA ARG A 425 11.19 5.39 -7.07
C ARG A 425 11.90 4.06 -6.80
N ALA A 426 11.30 2.92 -7.10
CA ALA A 426 11.89 1.61 -6.88
C ALA A 426 13.12 1.35 -7.79
N PHE A 427 13.28 2.11 -8.88
CA PHE A 427 14.46 2.04 -9.74
C PHE A 427 15.66 2.85 -9.22
N THR A 428 15.45 3.85 -8.38
CA THR A 428 16.52 4.74 -7.87
C THR A 428 17.01 4.29 -6.51
N ALA A 429 18.32 4.16 -6.28
CA ALA A 429 18.84 3.81 -4.94
C ALA A 429 18.28 4.72 -3.83
N GLU A 430 18.13 4.19 -2.62
CA GLU A 430 17.77 5.02 -1.47
C GLU A 430 18.85 6.09 -1.26
N ARG A 431 18.41 7.33 -1.10
CA ARG A 431 19.31 8.45 -0.80
C ARG A 431 19.83 8.28 0.63
N ALA A 432 21.13 8.43 0.80
CA ALA A 432 21.68 8.59 2.14
C ALA A 432 21.01 9.81 2.81
N ALA A 433 20.57 9.64 4.05
CA ALA A 433 19.99 10.74 4.79
C ALA A 433 21.02 11.88 4.93
N PRO A 434 20.64 13.14 4.70
CA PRO A 434 21.51 14.28 5.00
C PRO A 434 21.96 14.23 6.46
N THR A 435 23.21 14.60 6.72
CA THR A 435 23.72 14.72 8.10
C THR A 435 23.17 15.97 8.80
N ARG A 436 22.67 16.94 8.04
CA ARG A 436 22.05 18.15 8.59
C ARG A 436 20.60 17.88 9.04
N PRO A 437 20.15 18.49 10.15
CA PRO A 437 18.75 18.44 10.55
C PRO A 437 17.86 19.35 9.69
N CYS A 438 16.55 19.13 9.76
CA CYS A 438 15.54 20.02 9.17
C CYS A 438 14.64 20.60 10.28
N ALA A 439 14.29 21.88 10.20
CA ALA A 439 13.33 22.51 11.08
C ALA A 439 12.01 22.70 10.32
N VAL A 440 10.91 22.20 10.87
CA VAL A 440 9.55 22.46 10.37
C VAL A 440 8.82 23.30 11.39
N VAL A 441 8.54 24.56 11.04
CA VAL A 441 7.95 25.53 11.96
C VAL A 441 6.58 25.95 11.45
N HIS A 442 5.52 25.77 12.25
CA HIS A 442 4.21 26.34 11.92
C HIS A 442 4.08 27.78 12.42
N VAL A 443 3.78 28.73 11.52
CA VAL A 443 3.75 30.17 11.81
C VAL A 443 2.33 30.71 11.72
N TRP A 444 1.67 30.82 12.87
CA TRP A 444 0.36 31.46 13.02
C TRP A 444 0.47 32.89 13.60
N TYR A 445 1.29 33.06 14.64
CA TYR A 445 1.59 34.34 15.28
C TYR A 445 2.90 34.90 14.72
N VAL A 446 2.79 35.76 13.70
CA VAL A 446 3.94 36.31 12.97
C VAL A 446 4.88 37.09 13.88
N GLU A 447 4.34 37.75 14.91
CA GLU A 447 5.12 38.51 15.89
C GLU A 447 6.07 37.65 16.74
N LEU A 448 5.90 36.32 16.75
CA LEU A 448 6.76 35.38 17.47
C LEU A 448 7.80 34.72 16.56
N LEU A 449 7.86 35.08 15.27
CA LEU A 449 8.76 34.45 14.32
C LEU A 449 10.23 34.79 14.62
N GLU A 450 10.53 36.02 15.03
CA GLU A 450 11.89 36.46 15.42
C GLU A 450 12.45 35.57 16.54
N GLU A 451 11.66 35.29 17.58
CA GLU A 451 12.05 34.42 18.69
C GLU A 451 12.44 33.00 18.21
N ILE A 452 11.69 32.44 17.26
CA ILE A 452 12.00 31.12 16.68
C ILE A 452 13.28 31.17 15.83
N VAL A 453 13.42 32.21 15.01
CA VAL A 453 14.59 32.40 14.14
C VAL A 453 15.86 32.56 14.98
N ASP A 454 15.79 33.33 16.06
CA ASP A 454 16.92 33.52 16.97
C ASP A 454 17.28 32.23 17.70
N ALA A 455 16.28 31.45 18.14
CA ALA A 455 16.53 30.13 18.73
C ALA A 455 17.22 29.18 17.73
N ILE A 456 16.74 29.11 16.47
CA ILE A 456 17.36 28.29 15.43
C ILE A 456 18.80 28.75 15.14
N ARG A 457 19.03 30.07 15.01
CA ARG A 457 20.37 30.64 14.77
C ARG A 457 21.32 30.31 15.92
N ALA A 458 20.87 30.43 17.16
CA ALA A 458 21.66 30.18 18.34
C ALA A 458 22.19 28.73 18.39
N THR A 459 21.47 27.77 17.81
CA THR A 459 21.95 26.37 17.75
C THR A 459 23.27 26.20 17.02
N GLY A 460 23.59 27.09 16.05
CA GLY A 460 24.73 26.91 15.15
C GLY A 460 24.62 25.71 14.19
N LEU A 461 23.49 24.99 14.18
CA LEU A 461 23.28 23.83 13.32
C LEU A 461 22.86 24.25 11.90
N PRO A 462 23.29 23.52 10.86
CA PRO A 462 23.01 23.87 9.46
C PRO A 462 21.61 23.41 9.02
N PHE A 463 20.57 23.93 9.67
CA PHE A 463 19.19 23.55 9.37
C PHE A 463 18.79 23.87 7.93
N ARG A 464 18.13 22.92 7.26
CA ARG A 464 17.12 23.30 6.27
C ARG A 464 15.87 23.74 7.03
N VAL A 465 15.26 24.85 6.64
CA VAL A 465 14.09 25.37 7.34
C VAL A 465 12.89 25.42 6.41
N VAL A 466 11.78 24.81 6.85
CA VAL A 466 10.49 24.86 6.17
C VAL A 466 9.48 25.48 7.12
N LEU A 467 8.88 26.61 6.73
CA LEU A 467 7.79 27.22 7.47
C LEU A 467 6.46 26.79 6.86
N THR A 468 5.59 26.22 7.67
CA THR A 468 4.19 26.03 7.28
C THR A 468 3.39 27.27 7.66
N VAL A 469 2.71 27.86 6.69
CA VAL A 469 2.08 29.18 6.85
C VAL A 469 0.63 29.11 6.37
N PRO A 470 -0.35 29.53 7.19
CA PRO A 470 -1.71 29.75 6.74
C PRO A 470 -1.75 30.74 5.58
N THR A 471 -2.59 30.50 4.57
CA THR A 471 -2.73 31.37 3.39
C THR A 471 -2.91 32.84 3.77
N GLU A 472 -3.69 33.14 4.81
CA GLU A 472 -3.94 34.50 5.29
C GLU A 472 -2.75 35.18 5.97
N ARG A 473 -1.66 34.46 6.24
CA ARG A 473 -0.44 34.97 6.89
C ARG A 473 0.76 35.06 5.95
N GLU A 474 0.67 34.55 4.72
CA GLU A 474 1.80 34.43 3.80
C GLU A 474 2.57 35.75 3.63
N ASP A 475 1.88 36.83 3.25
CA ASP A 475 2.52 38.13 3.01
C ASP A 475 3.20 38.71 4.25
N ALA A 476 2.60 38.51 5.43
CA ALA A 476 3.16 38.98 6.68
C ALA A 476 4.42 38.20 7.05
N VAL A 477 4.42 36.87 6.88
CA VAL A 477 5.59 36.02 7.12
C VAL A 477 6.71 36.34 6.13
N ARG A 478 6.41 36.55 4.83
CA ARG A 478 7.41 36.94 3.83
C ARG A 478 8.11 38.26 4.18
N ARG A 479 7.34 39.27 4.60
CA ARG A 479 7.90 40.55 5.07
C ARG A 479 8.79 40.37 6.29
N GLU A 480 8.36 39.54 7.23
CA GLU A 480 9.11 39.31 8.46
C GLU A 480 10.41 38.53 8.20
N LEU A 481 10.39 37.53 7.32
CA LEU A 481 11.61 36.85 6.88
C LEU A 481 12.61 37.79 6.19
N ALA A 482 12.11 38.70 5.35
CA ALA A 482 12.94 39.72 4.71
C ALA A 482 13.57 40.66 5.75
N ARG A 483 12.79 41.11 6.75
CA ARG A 483 13.28 41.93 7.87
C ARG A 483 14.38 41.20 8.64
N LEU A 484 14.16 39.92 8.95
CA LEU A 484 15.08 39.08 9.71
C LEU A 484 16.30 38.63 8.89
N SER A 485 16.29 38.81 7.56
CA SER A 485 17.30 38.24 6.66
C SER A 485 17.49 36.74 6.90
N PHE A 486 16.39 35.98 6.92
CA PHE A 486 16.37 34.55 7.21
C PHE A 486 15.81 33.75 6.03
N GLU A 487 16.60 32.79 5.54
CA GLU A 487 16.20 31.92 4.44
C GLU A 487 15.38 30.74 4.95
N ALA A 488 14.15 30.61 4.44
CA ALA A 488 13.30 29.46 4.73
C ALA A 488 12.38 29.16 3.55
N GLU A 489 12.09 27.88 3.34
CA GLU A 489 11.10 27.42 2.38
C GLU A 489 9.69 27.63 2.95
N LEU A 490 8.76 28.20 2.17
CA LEU A 490 7.37 28.38 2.61
C LEU A 490 6.47 27.28 2.05
N PHE A 491 5.77 26.57 2.93
CA PHE A 491 4.66 25.71 2.61
C PHE A 491 3.35 26.39 3.01
N VAL A 492 2.64 26.95 2.03
CA VAL A 492 1.40 27.70 2.26
C VAL A 492 0.19 26.80 2.13
N SER A 493 -0.72 26.82 3.11
CA SER A 493 -1.95 26.02 3.10
C SER A 493 -3.09 26.70 3.85
N PRO A 494 -4.36 26.32 3.63
CA PRO A 494 -5.47 26.81 4.44
C PRO A 494 -5.26 26.54 5.94
N ASN A 495 -5.80 27.41 6.81
CA ASN A 495 -5.75 27.23 8.26
C ASN A 495 -6.67 26.07 8.72
N ARG A 496 -6.15 24.85 8.61
CA ARG A 496 -6.88 23.62 8.89
C ARG A 496 -5.97 22.62 9.59
N GLY A 497 -6.50 21.99 10.65
CA GLY A 497 -5.72 21.02 11.42
C GLY A 497 -4.51 21.60 12.16
N ARG A 498 -4.50 22.93 12.38
CA ARG A 498 -3.49 23.69 13.14
C ARG A 498 -2.07 23.44 12.61
N ASP A 499 -1.12 23.24 13.51
CA ASP A 499 0.27 22.90 13.21
C ASP A 499 0.47 21.43 12.80
N ILE A 500 -0.56 20.58 12.93
CA ILE A 500 -0.44 19.13 12.74
C ILE A 500 -0.64 18.71 11.29
N LEU A 501 -1.76 19.10 10.65
CA LEU A 501 -2.03 18.75 9.25
C LEU A 501 -0.93 19.25 8.29
N PRO A 502 -0.53 20.53 8.31
CA PRO A 502 0.55 20.99 7.44
C PRO A 502 1.89 20.33 7.78
N PHE A 503 2.16 20.00 9.05
CA PHE A 503 3.35 19.21 9.42
C PHE A 503 3.32 17.82 8.80
N LEU A 504 2.20 17.08 8.85
CA LEU A 504 2.10 15.75 8.25
C LEU A 504 2.38 15.78 6.74
N LYS A 505 1.84 16.80 6.03
CA LYS A 505 2.09 17.01 4.60
C LYS A 505 3.57 17.28 4.31
N VAL A 506 4.20 18.17 5.09
CA VAL A 506 5.62 18.48 4.94
C VAL A 506 6.49 17.28 5.31
N ALA A 507 6.17 16.55 6.38
CA ALA A 507 6.88 15.35 6.81
C ALA A 507 6.84 14.24 5.74
N ALA A 508 5.70 14.02 5.09
CA ALA A 508 5.58 13.09 3.97
C ALA A 508 6.53 13.44 2.82
N ARG A 509 6.55 14.71 2.44
CA ARG A 509 7.42 15.23 1.39
C ARG A 509 8.90 15.15 1.77
N LEU A 510 9.28 15.58 2.97
CA LEU A 510 10.66 15.53 3.45
C LEU A 510 11.17 14.08 3.50
N ARG A 511 10.32 13.13 3.91
CA ARG A 511 10.64 11.70 3.89
C ARG A 511 10.88 11.19 2.47
N ASP A 512 10.09 11.65 1.49
CA ASP A 512 10.30 11.33 0.06
C ASP A 512 11.59 11.93 -0.50
N GLU A 513 11.97 13.12 -0.02
CA GLU A 513 13.20 13.82 -0.45
C GLU A 513 14.47 13.21 0.15
N GLY A 514 14.33 12.40 1.20
CA GLY A 514 15.41 11.68 1.89
C GLY A 514 15.85 12.31 3.21
N GLU A 515 15.16 13.34 3.70
CA GLU A 515 15.41 13.91 5.03
C GLU A 515 15.03 12.91 6.13
N ASP A 516 15.69 12.99 7.29
CA ASP A 516 15.47 12.04 8.39
C ASP A 516 15.19 12.74 9.73
N VAL A 517 16.12 13.56 10.24
CA VAL A 517 15.96 14.19 11.57
C VAL A 517 15.29 15.57 11.44
N VAL A 518 14.15 15.73 12.09
CA VAL A 518 13.33 16.95 12.04
C VAL A 518 13.05 17.51 13.44
N LEU A 519 13.32 18.80 13.62
CA LEU A 519 12.82 19.62 14.72
C LEU A 519 11.47 20.23 14.33
N LYS A 520 10.40 19.84 15.01
CA LYS A 520 9.06 20.40 14.83
C LYS A 520 8.80 21.50 15.87
N LEU A 521 8.52 22.72 15.39
CA LEU A 521 8.18 23.87 16.23
C LEU A 521 6.89 24.55 15.74
N HIS A 522 6.36 25.46 16.53
CA HIS A 522 5.31 26.38 16.09
C HIS A 522 5.30 27.67 16.90
N THR A 523 4.76 28.74 16.34
CA THR A 523 4.50 29.96 17.10
C THR A 523 3.30 29.71 18.01
N LYS A 524 3.54 29.61 19.32
CA LYS A 524 2.51 29.32 20.32
C LYS A 524 2.18 30.55 21.16
N ARG A 525 0.89 30.88 21.28
CA ARG A 525 0.38 31.89 22.21
C ARG A 525 -0.80 31.31 22.98
N SER A 526 -0.75 31.34 24.30
CA SER A 526 -1.91 30.99 25.13
C SER A 526 -2.79 32.23 25.30
N THR A 527 -3.88 32.32 24.54
CA THR A 527 -4.84 33.44 24.60
C THR A 527 -5.71 33.44 25.86
N HIS A 528 -5.70 32.36 26.63
CA HIS A 528 -6.55 32.14 27.80
C HIS A 528 -5.80 32.10 29.14
N ARG A 529 -4.51 32.47 29.16
CA ARG A 529 -3.64 32.36 30.35
C ARG A 529 -2.58 33.47 30.37
N GLU A 530 -2.20 33.95 31.56
CA GLU A 530 -1.12 34.95 31.73
C GLU A 530 0.29 34.36 31.55
N ASP A 531 0.45 33.03 31.62
CA ASP A 531 1.73 32.29 31.56
C ASP A 531 2.13 31.76 30.17
N GLY A 532 1.38 32.11 29.11
CA GLY A 532 1.57 31.53 27.77
C GLY A 532 2.94 31.76 27.12
N GLY A 533 3.60 32.87 27.43
CA GLY A 533 4.97 33.14 27.00
C GLY A 533 5.99 32.22 27.67
N VAL A 534 5.79 31.90 28.95
CA VAL A 534 6.66 31.01 29.73
C VAL A 534 6.65 29.60 29.16
N TRP A 535 5.46 29.07 28.84
CA TRP A 535 5.33 27.74 28.23
C TRP A 535 6.06 27.64 26.87
N ARG A 536 5.90 28.64 25.99
CA ARG A 536 6.60 28.63 24.70
C ARG A 536 8.12 28.69 24.90
N MET A 537 8.59 29.58 25.77
CA MET A 537 10.01 29.75 25.99
C MET A 537 10.66 28.52 26.61
N GLU A 538 9.97 27.85 27.52
CA GLU A 538 10.39 26.56 28.07
C GLU A 538 10.50 25.48 26.99
N LEU A 539 9.54 25.37 26.06
CA LEU A 539 9.62 24.41 24.96
C LEU A 539 10.81 24.71 24.03
N LEU A 540 11.05 25.98 23.72
CA LEU A 540 12.16 26.38 22.86
C LEU A 540 13.52 26.18 23.53
N ASP A 541 13.66 26.55 24.79
CA ASP A 541 14.90 26.33 25.55
C ASP A 541 15.26 24.84 25.61
N ARG A 542 14.28 23.99 25.93
CA ARG A 542 14.50 22.54 26.04
C ARG A 542 14.90 21.88 24.72
N LEU A 543 14.35 22.34 23.59
CA LEU A 543 14.52 21.70 22.28
C LEU A 543 15.59 22.36 21.40
N ALA A 544 15.87 23.65 21.60
CA ALA A 544 16.67 24.48 20.70
C ALA A 544 17.77 25.29 21.42
N ALA A 545 17.99 25.13 22.73
CA ALA A 545 19.20 25.67 23.35
C ALA A 545 20.46 25.08 22.68
N PRO A 546 21.54 25.86 22.48
CA PRO A 546 22.65 25.46 21.62
C PRO A 546 23.28 24.11 21.97
N GLU A 547 23.60 23.90 23.26
CA GLU A 547 24.21 22.66 23.74
C GLU A 547 23.26 21.46 23.60
N ARG A 548 21.95 21.68 23.87
CA ARG A 548 20.93 20.65 23.79
C ARG A 548 20.65 20.21 22.37
N ALA A 549 20.46 21.17 21.46
CA ALA A 549 20.16 20.88 20.06
C ALA A 549 21.29 20.05 19.42
N GLY A 550 22.55 20.42 19.69
CA GLY A 550 23.73 19.67 19.24
C GLY A 550 23.74 18.24 19.79
N ALA A 551 23.55 18.07 21.09
CA ALA A 551 23.51 16.75 21.74
C ALA A 551 22.37 15.86 21.22
N ILE A 552 21.19 16.44 20.95
CA ILE A 552 20.04 15.71 20.40
C ILE A 552 20.34 15.20 18.98
N VAL A 553 20.92 16.04 18.12
CA VAL A 553 21.30 15.62 16.75
C VAL A 553 22.35 14.50 16.80
N GLU A 554 23.36 14.63 17.67
CA GLU A 554 24.36 13.57 17.88
C GLU A 554 23.71 12.28 18.41
N ALA A 555 22.73 12.39 19.30
CA ALA A 555 21.99 11.23 19.81
C ALA A 555 21.23 10.52 18.69
N PHE A 556 20.62 11.22 17.73
CA PHE A 556 20.00 10.59 16.56
C PHE A 556 21.01 9.92 15.63
N ALA A 557 22.23 10.47 15.51
CA ALA A 557 23.30 9.88 14.71
C ALA A 557 23.86 8.60 15.34
N THR A 558 23.96 8.55 16.67
CA THR A 558 24.56 7.45 17.43
C THR A 558 23.56 6.36 17.82
N HIS A 559 22.28 6.70 18.04
CA HIS A 559 21.23 5.79 18.47
C HIS A 559 20.20 5.57 17.35
N ALA A 560 20.38 4.47 16.60
CA ALA A 560 19.46 4.09 15.53
C ALA A 560 18.03 3.80 16.02
N ASP A 561 17.87 3.42 17.30
CA ASP A 561 16.58 3.19 17.94
C ASP A 561 15.89 4.47 18.41
N LEU A 562 16.56 5.62 18.44
CA LEU A 562 15.95 6.89 18.84
C LEU A 562 15.01 7.41 17.74
N GLY A 563 13.72 7.54 18.06
CA GLY A 563 12.68 7.99 17.14
C GLY A 563 12.11 9.37 17.46
N VAL A 564 11.95 9.71 18.74
CA VAL A 564 11.36 10.99 19.19
C VAL A 564 12.11 11.51 20.41
N VAL A 565 12.43 12.80 20.42
CA VAL A 565 12.90 13.51 21.62
C VAL A 565 11.91 14.61 21.95
N ALA A 566 11.25 14.45 23.08
CA ALA A 566 10.30 15.41 23.63
C ALA A 566 11.01 16.41 24.56
N PRO A 567 10.44 17.60 24.78
CA PRO A 567 10.86 18.41 25.91
C PRO A 567 10.38 17.72 27.20
N GLU A 568 11.29 17.55 28.15
CA GLU A 568 10.95 17.00 29.48
C GLU A 568 9.79 17.78 30.11
N GLY A 569 9.03 17.17 31.02
CA GLY A 569 7.83 17.79 31.62
C GLY A 569 6.61 17.94 30.69
N HIS A 570 6.77 17.76 29.38
CA HIS A 570 5.65 17.72 28.41
C HIS A 570 5.26 16.32 27.97
N VAL A 571 5.92 15.29 28.49
CA VAL A 571 5.48 13.89 28.33
C VAL A 571 4.37 13.62 29.34
N GLN A 572 3.14 13.47 28.86
CA GLN A 572 1.95 13.36 29.70
C GLN A 572 1.31 11.97 29.62
N PRO A 573 0.84 11.39 30.74
CA PRO A 573 0.05 10.16 30.71
C PRO A 573 -1.22 10.34 29.89
N LEU A 574 -1.55 9.35 29.05
CA LEU A 574 -2.77 9.40 28.23
C LEU A 574 -4.04 9.42 29.07
N SER A 575 -4.06 8.74 30.23
CA SER A 575 -5.20 8.69 31.16
C SER A 575 -5.79 10.07 31.50
N PHE A 576 -4.96 11.11 31.58
CA PHE A 576 -5.41 12.44 31.98
C PHE A 576 -6.08 13.26 30.87
N TYR A 577 -6.00 12.80 29.62
CA TYR A 577 -6.44 13.56 28.44
C TYR A 577 -7.10 12.68 27.38
N TRP A 578 -7.68 11.54 27.79
CA TRP A 578 -8.22 10.53 26.89
C TRP A 578 -9.64 10.83 26.40
N GLY A 579 -10.50 11.40 27.27
CA GLY A 579 -11.95 11.53 27.10
C GLY A 579 -12.46 11.76 25.68
N ALA A 580 -12.47 13.01 25.20
CA ALA A 580 -12.99 13.38 23.88
C ALA A 580 -12.15 12.85 22.69
N ASN A 581 -10.95 12.33 22.94
CA ASN A 581 -10.00 11.91 21.91
C ASN A 581 -10.05 10.42 21.60
N ALA A 582 -10.61 9.59 22.49
CA ALA A 582 -10.61 8.14 22.38
C ALA A 582 -11.12 7.63 21.02
N ALA A 583 -12.20 8.20 20.50
CA ALA A 583 -12.79 7.81 19.21
C ALA A 583 -11.86 8.14 18.02
N HIS A 584 -11.30 9.36 18.00
CA HIS A 584 -10.37 9.79 16.95
C HIS A 584 -9.06 8.99 17.01
N VAL A 585 -8.51 8.76 18.21
CA VAL A 585 -7.26 7.99 18.37
C VAL A 585 -7.44 6.57 17.88
N ALA A 586 -8.51 5.89 18.29
CA ALA A 586 -8.73 4.52 17.84
C ALA A 586 -9.00 4.41 16.34
N TYR A 587 -9.75 5.37 15.78
CA TYR A 587 -9.93 5.47 14.34
C TYR A 587 -8.59 5.63 13.61
N LEU A 588 -7.74 6.54 14.09
CA LEU A 588 -6.43 6.79 13.51
C LEU A 588 -5.47 5.61 13.67
N CYS A 589 -5.45 4.92 14.81
CA CYS A 589 -4.72 3.67 15.03
C CYS A 589 -5.16 2.60 14.02
N ALA A 590 -6.47 2.48 13.74
CA ALA A 590 -6.99 1.53 12.77
C ALA A 590 -6.51 1.83 11.33
N LEU A 591 -6.44 3.11 10.94
CA LEU A 591 -5.92 3.59 9.66
C LEU A 591 -4.41 3.37 9.54
N ALA A 592 -3.64 3.81 10.54
CA ALA A 592 -2.18 3.76 10.58
C ALA A 592 -1.63 2.33 10.78
N GLY A 593 -2.48 1.41 11.26
CA GLY A 593 -2.06 0.06 11.61
C GLY A 593 -1.15 0.04 12.83
N VAL A 594 -1.40 0.94 13.78
CA VAL A 594 -0.73 1.04 15.08
C VAL A 594 -1.67 0.45 16.13
N PRO A 595 -1.18 -0.27 17.14
CA PRO A 595 -2.02 -0.72 18.25
C PRO A 595 -2.74 0.45 18.94
N GLU A 596 -3.95 0.22 19.47
CA GLU A 596 -4.59 1.21 20.34
C GLU A 596 -3.77 1.36 21.62
N PRO A 597 -3.59 2.59 22.15
CA PRO A 597 -2.82 2.80 23.38
C PRO A 597 -3.51 2.22 24.61
N SER A 598 -2.67 1.85 25.57
CA SER A 598 -3.06 1.63 26.97
C SER A 598 -3.09 2.97 27.71
N THR A 599 -4.27 3.41 28.14
CA THR A 599 -4.43 4.69 28.86
C THR A 599 -3.68 4.74 30.18
N GLU A 600 -3.36 3.58 30.77
CA GLU A 600 -2.68 3.47 32.06
C GLU A 600 -1.15 3.59 31.94
N SER A 601 -0.57 3.07 30.86
CA SER A 601 0.89 2.94 30.72
C SER A 601 1.47 3.90 29.68
N ASP A 602 0.68 4.29 28.69
CA ASP A 602 1.20 5.04 27.56
C ASP A 602 1.12 6.56 27.81
N SER A 603 2.07 7.26 27.22
CA SER A 603 2.22 8.72 27.31
C SER A 603 2.32 9.34 25.93
N PHE A 604 2.12 10.65 25.87
CA PHE A 604 2.23 11.43 24.64
C PHE A 604 2.97 12.74 24.86
N VAL A 605 3.46 13.32 23.76
CA VAL A 605 4.17 14.60 23.77
C VAL A 605 3.15 15.74 23.66
N ALA A 606 2.86 16.40 24.77
CA ALA A 606 1.90 17.50 24.81
C ALA A 606 2.52 18.80 24.29
N GLY A 607 1.74 19.57 23.51
CA GLY A 607 2.14 20.85 22.96
C GLY A 607 2.80 20.79 21.60
N SER A 608 2.83 19.62 20.96
CA SER A 608 3.21 19.38 19.56
C SER A 608 4.54 19.97 19.09
N MET A 609 5.52 20.14 19.99
CA MET A 609 6.92 20.48 19.66
C MET A 609 7.85 19.37 20.13
N PHE A 610 8.70 18.88 19.23
CA PHE A 610 9.61 17.76 19.50
C PHE A 610 10.62 17.61 18.37
N TRP A 611 11.70 16.87 18.62
CA TRP A 611 12.51 16.28 17.56
C TRP A 611 12.00 14.90 17.19
N CYS A 612 12.11 14.53 15.92
CA CYS A 612 11.77 13.19 15.46
C CYS A 612 12.65 12.72 14.31
N ARG A 613 12.80 11.40 14.23
CA ARG A 613 13.21 10.71 13.01
C ARG A 613 11.96 10.50 12.15
N LEU A 614 11.96 10.95 10.90
CA LEU A 614 10.80 10.82 10.03
C LEU A 614 10.40 9.36 9.78
N SER A 615 11.36 8.43 9.79
CA SER A 615 11.05 7.00 9.70
C SER A 615 10.20 6.50 10.89
N ALA A 616 10.33 7.09 12.08
CA ALA A 616 9.54 6.74 13.25
C ALA A 616 8.08 7.21 13.14
N LEU A 617 7.80 8.18 12.25
CA LEU A 617 6.46 8.70 11.99
C LEU A 617 5.78 8.05 10.78
N THR A 618 6.43 7.08 10.12
CA THR A 618 5.90 6.43 8.90
C THR A 618 4.44 5.95 9.02
N PRO A 619 4.01 5.30 10.12
CA PRO A 619 2.61 4.91 10.29
C PRO A 619 1.61 6.08 10.21
N LEU A 620 1.99 7.27 10.68
CA LEU A 620 1.15 8.47 10.63
C LEU A 620 1.21 9.17 9.29
N VAL A 621 2.41 9.31 8.76
CA VAL A 621 2.70 10.03 7.53
C VAL A 621 2.11 9.31 6.32
N ASP A 622 2.14 7.98 6.32
CA ASP A 622 1.60 7.15 5.24
C ASP A 622 0.14 6.70 5.50
N ALA A 623 -0.47 7.08 6.64
CA ALA A 623 -1.87 6.78 6.90
C ALA A 623 -2.75 7.40 5.80
N PRO A 624 -3.81 6.72 5.34
CA PRO A 624 -4.72 7.23 4.31
C PRO A 624 -5.68 8.31 4.84
N LEU A 625 -5.15 9.23 5.64
CA LEU A 625 -5.84 10.43 6.09
C LEU A 625 -6.10 11.36 4.92
N THR A 626 -7.15 12.13 5.03
CA THR A 626 -7.61 13.14 4.11
C THR A 626 -7.72 14.47 4.86
N GLU A 627 -7.69 15.58 4.13
CA GLU A 627 -7.86 16.89 4.76
C GLU A 627 -9.24 17.05 5.41
N SER A 628 -10.26 16.36 4.90
CA SER A 628 -11.64 16.49 5.37
C SER A 628 -11.84 15.97 6.80
N GLU A 629 -10.99 15.06 7.26
CA GLU A 629 -10.99 14.54 8.64
C GLU A 629 -10.43 15.54 9.65
N PHE A 630 -9.76 16.60 9.21
CA PHE A 630 -9.34 17.70 10.07
C PHE A 630 -10.42 18.78 10.03
N ALA A 631 -10.99 19.15 11.17
CA ALA A 631 -11.97 20.23 11.22
C ALA A 631 -11.33 21.58 10.80
N PRO A 632 -12.07 22.47 10.12
CA PRO A 632 -11.69 23.88 10.01
C PRO A 632 -11.50 24.47 11.41
N GLU A 633 -10.52 25.37 11.57
CA GLU A 633 -10.28 25.99 12.88
C GLU A 633 -11.40 26.99 13.20
N ALA A 634 -12.12 26.73 14.30
CA ALA A 634 -13.25 27.52 14.79
C ALA A 634 -13.16 27.76 16.31
N GLY A 635 -11.96 27.68 16.88
CA GLY A 635 -11.73 27.87 18.33
C GLY A 635 -11.98 26.62 19.16
N GLN A 636 -11.86 25.43 18.57
CA GLN A 636 -11.98 24.17 19.31
C GLN A 636 -10.91 24.07 20.41
N VAL A 637 -11.17 23.40 21.53
CA VAL A 637 -10.19 23.32 22.63
C VAL A 637 -9.49 21.96 22.69
N ASP A 638 -10.19 20.85 22.45
CA ASP A 638 -9.68 19.48 22.45
C ASP A 638 -10.59 18.57 21.59
N GLY A 639 -10.22 17.30 21.40
CA GLY A 639 -11.11 16.27 20.81
C GLY A 639 -11.19 16.29 19.28
N THR A 640 -10.19 16.85 18.60
CA THR A 640 -10.11 16.89 17.13
C THR A 640 -9.09 15.89 16.59
N MET A 641 -9.09 15.63 15.28
CA MET A 641 -8.06 14.78 14.64
C MET A 641 -6.63 15.25 14.92
N ALA A 642 -6.38 16.56 15.02
CA ALA A 642 -5.06 17.09 15.36
C ALA A 642 -4.60 16.63 16.77
N HIS A 643 -5.50 16.65 17.74
CA HIS A 643 -5.25 16.18 19.11
C HIS A 643 -5.07 14.66 19.17
N ALA A 644 -5.73 13.91 18.29
CA ALA A 644 -5.52 12.47 18.16
C ALA A 644 -4.14 12.13 17.59
N VAL A 645 -3.67 12.85 16.56
CA VAL A 645 -2.31 12.68 16.01
C VAL A 645 -1.26 12.96 17.08
N GLU A 646 -1.40 14.04 17.86
CA GLU A 646 -0.49 14.37 18.96
C GLU A 646 -0.33 13.22 19.95
N ARG A 647 -1.44 12.54 20.29
CA ARG A 647 -1.47 11.42 21.24
C ARG A 647 -0.78 10.15 20.75
N ILE A 648 -0.54 10.03 19.45
CA ILE A 648 -0.01 8.80 18.86
C ILE A 648 1.37 8.94 18.22
N VAL A 649 2.00 10.12 18.29
CA VAL A 649 3.39 10.33 17.81
C VAL A 649 4.33 9.29 18.43
N SER A 650 4.32 9.14 19.76
CA SER A 650 5.18 8.18 20.46
C SER A 650 4.80 6.72 20.16
N LEU A 651 3.51 6.43 19.95
CA LEU A 651 3.01 5.10 19.61
C LEU A 651 3.40 4.68 18.19
N SER A 652 3.38 5.63 17.25
CA SER A 652 3.87 5.43 15.90
C SER A 652 5.33 4.98 15.94
N ALA A 653 6.16 5.71 16.71
CA ALA A 653 7.58 5.37 16.89
C ALA A 653 7.75 3.98 17.52
N SER A 654 7.09 3.70 18.65
CA SER A 654 7.24 2.43 19.37
C SER A 654 6.72 1.23 18.59
N SER A 655 5.69 1.40 17.76
CA SER A 655 5.15 0.33 16.90
C SER A 655 6.15 -0.17 15.85
N LEU A 656 7.17 0.64 15.53
CA LEU A 656 8.28 0.30 14.65
C LEU A 656 9.57 -0.05 15.42
N GLY A 657 9.50 -0.13 16.75
CA GLY A 657 10.64 -0.44 17.62
C GLY A 657 11.53 0.76 17.98
N PHE A 658 11.12 1.99 17.63
CA PHE A 658 11.84 3.19 18.07
C PHE A 658 11.47 3.58 19.50
N ARG A 659 12.43 4.10 20.26
CA ARG A 659 12.23 4.69 21.57
C ARG A 659 11.89 6.18 21.48
N THR A 660 11.10 6.63 22.45
CA THR A 660 10.92 8.06 22.76
C THR A 660 11.76 8.41 23.98
N SER A 661 12.43 9.56 23.97
CA SER A 661 13.24 10.08 25.06
C SER A 661 12.92 11.56 25.31
N THR A 662 13.50 12.16 26.33
CA THR A 662 13.38 13.58 26.65
C THR A 662 14.71 14.29 26.40
N ALA A 663 14.69 15.60 26.18
CA ALA A 663 15.93 16.38 26.07
C ALA A 663 16.77 16.28 27.35
N ALA A 664 16.16 16.38 28.53
CA ALA A 664 16.85 16.13 29.81
C ALA A 664 17.54 14.76 29.86
N SER A 665 16.87 13.67 29.45
CA SER A 665 17.48 12.33 29.44
C SER A 665 18.66 12.24 28.48
N ILE A 666 18.64 12.92 27.33
CA ILE A 666 19.78 12.99 26.42
C ILE A 666 20.95 13.74 27.06
N MET A 667 20.66 14.81 27.80
CA MET A 667 21.65 15.61 28.52
C MET A 667 22.11 14.99 29.84
N SER A 668 21.54 13.85 30.26
CA SER A 668 21.75 13.26 31.60
C SER A 668 21.35 14.20 32.75
N GLU A 669 20.33 15.01 32.53
CA GLU A 669 19.73 15.93 33.48
C GLU A 669 18.51 15.29 34.20
N PRO A 670 18.12 15.81 35.38
CA PRO A 670 16.96 15.29 36.10
C PRO A 670 15.63 15.60 35.38
N GLU A 671 14.72 14.63 35.39
CA GLU A 671 13.34 14.83 34.94
C GLU A 671 12.56 15.71 35.94
N PRO A 672 11.71 16.63 35.45
CA PRO A 672 10.91 17.47 36.33
C PRO A 672 9.87 16.64 37.10
N ALA A 673 9.76 16.92 38.41
CA ALA A 673 8.79 16.28 39.31
C ALA A 673 7.63 17.23 39.62
N GLY A 674 6.39 16.76 39.46
CA GLY A 674 5.19 17.52 39.85
C GLY A 674 4.01 17.40 38.88
N PRO A 675 2.85 17.99 39.21
CA PRO A 675 1.69 18.01 38.31
C PRO A 675 1.96 18.90 37.09
N TYR A 676 1.40 18.53 35.94
CA TYR A 676 1.55 19.31 34.71
C TYR A 676 0.93 20.70 34.84
N ALA A 677 1.76 21.74 34.71
CA ALA A 677 1.34 23.13 34.93
C ALA A 677 0.36 23.65 33.85
N TYR A 678 0.37 23.05 32.66
CA TYR A 678 -0.19 23.66 31.46
C TYR A 678 -1.54 23.12 31.01
N ALA A 679 -2.09 22.07 31.64
CA ALA A 679 -3.45 21.61 31.35
C ALA A 679 -4.12 20.99 32.57
N ARG A 680 -5.42 21.27 32.75
CA ARG A 680 -6.23 20.63 33.79
C ARG A 680 -6.59 19.21 33.34
N ARG A 681 -6.53 18.23 34.26
CA ARG A 681 -6.94 16.85 34.00
C ARG A 681 -8.41 16.83 33.54
N SER A 682 -8.70 16.05 32.50
CA SER A 682 -10.07 15.88 31.96
C SER A 682 -10.97 15.11 32.91
#